data_AF-A0AAV5U736-F1
#
_entry.id   AF-A0AAV5U736-F1
#
_cell.length_a   1.000
_cell.length_b   1.000
_cell.length_c   1.000
_cell.angle_alpha   90.00
_cell.angle_beta   90.00
_cell.angle_gamma   90.00
#
_symmetry.space_group_name_H-M   'P 1'
#
loop_
_entity.id
_entity.type
_entity.pdbx_description
1 polymer ?
#
loop_
_entity_poly.entity_id
_entity_poly.type
_entity_poly.pdbx_seq_one_letter_code
_entity_poly.pdbx_strand_id
1 'polypeptide(L)'
;MSAWPAIIRTVDSFEGTLSFGRRTYTIRNSGCYTQLDCHIFSMEYSANLLAYRICITITSIQGLLISGVVTALANTVHLFHYNHFLVLVFGLVAIISQSVGHFFIYFSLMTTACVWMLIPGSCLLQYFSLCKPYFSNTRKLSISYGLCLAMLAWSTPYLLNFYPSPDFDETVLQSHNPPNCDAFVALGGVLMPSEEHPKGIANFAAECIIPTYIISYGTFAFCVHKSRQALSAFEVKLSEKTLTMHRRFLILLAMQNLVPLVVLSVPFTIFFIVVIGGYGMGLITLIMSFSYWTLPIIQGSVALKFVLQVNGRLKMALWPGVIRLVDNIEGAIGTAINCVLIYLLWSRNYSHNLLAYRICITITAVQGVLVSGVVVFLSNMIHLFQYENFIIIVYGFIATLDESFGHFLMYSSFYSTFSVFQCIPGSCFIQYFALCKPHFKTLQRFLYSYALCIAMLLWSTPYFLSFHTTRSFDDLVRDIHQPGCEPFVAIGGQLMPTEDHPKAMVNFAVECVIPTYAISYGTFAMCVMKCRKVIFNVKISDKTLAMHRKFLIMLAMQNLLPLIVLSIPVGIFILAVVCGLPMGAMTLVLSFSYWTLPIIQGSVALMFVQRVNCNASTHHTKSLSSFGRFLIYSSFYSTFSVFQCIPGSCLIQFFALCKPHLNTWKRFLYSYAICAAMLLWSTPYFLSFHPANSFDDLVRDIHQPGCEPFVAIGGLLMPSQDHSKAMINFAVECVMPTYAISYGTFAVCVMKCRKVLSSLNVKLSEKTLAMHRKFLIMLALQNLLPLIVLSLPVGIFILAVVGGLPMGAMTLVLSFSYWTLPIIQGSVALLFVQRVATNTSTDRTKSFS
;
A
#
# COMPACT_ATOMS: atom_id res chain seq x y z
N MET A 1 4.00 27.43 17.35
CA MET A 1 5.45 27.65 17.59
C MET A 1 5.95 27.19 18.98
N SER A 2 5.13 26.61 19.87
CA SER A 2 5.53 26.27 21.25
C SER A 2 6.05 24.84 21.50
N ALA A 3 6.09 23.95 20.49
CA ALA A 3 6.56 22.56 20.66
C ALA A 3 8.09 22.38 20.48
N TRP A 4 8.77 23.28 19.77
CA TRP A 4 10.20 23.15 19.48
C TRP A 4 11.13 23.35 20.69
N PRO A 5 10.84 24.27 21.63
CA PRO A 5 11.60 24.35 22.89
C PRO A 5 11.52 23.06 23.72
N ALA A 6 10.44 22.28 23.61
CA ALA A 6 10.32 20.99 24.28
C ALA A 6 11.20 19.92 23.60
N ILE A 7 11.28 19.91 22.26
CA ILE A 7 12.16 18.98 21.52
C ILE A 7 13.64 19.35 21.73
N ILE A 8 13.99 20.65 21.72
CA ILE A 8 15.35 21.12 22.02
C ILE A 8 15.72 20.82 23.48
N ARG A 9 14.83 21.07 24.46
CA ARG A 9 15.07 20.66 25.87
C ARG A 9 15.15 19.14 26.03
N THR A 10 14.44 18.37 25.22
CA THR A 10 14.55 16.90 25.21
C THR A 10 15.93 16.49 24.69
N VAL A 11 16.43 17.13 23.62
CA VAL A 11 17.78 16.92 23.08
C VAL A 11 18.89 17.38 24.04
N ASP A 12 18.72 18.54 24.70
CA ASP A 12 19.67 19.06 25.69
C ASP A 12 19.66 18.23 26.99
N SER A 13 18.50 17.66 27.38
CA SER A 13 18.41 16.72 28.51
C SER A 13 19.11 15.39 28.25
N PHE A 14 19.37 15.04 26.97
CA PHE A 14 20.20 13.89 26.60
C PHE A 14 21.70 14.17 26.62
N GLU A 15 22.15 15.41 26.38
CA GLU A 15 23.56 15.82 26.57
C GLU A 15 23.89 16.06 28.06
N GLY A 16 22.91 16.47 28.87
CA GLY A 16 23.06 16.82 30.28
C GLY A 16 22.83 15.69 31.29
N THR A 17 23.11 14.42 30.97
CA THR A 17 23.09 13.37 31.99
C THR A 17 24.36 13.49 32.84
N LEU A 18 24.25 14.35 33.86
CA LEU A 18 25.20 14.64 34.93
C LEU A 18 26.24 13.55 35.19
N SER A 19 27.49 13.90 34.95
CA SER A 19 28.67 13.31 35.58
C SER A 19 28.65 13.58 37.09
N PHE A 20 27.85 12.85 37.85
CA PHE A 20 28.08 12.70 39.29
C PHE A 20 28.79 11.38 39.55
N GLY A 21 29.97 11.50 40.15
CA GLY A 21 30.99 10.45 40.22
C GLY A 21 30.53 9.13 40.83
N ARG A 22 31.29 8.08 40.49
CA ARG A 22 31.29 6.76 41.13
C ARG A 22 31.29 6.91 42.67
N ARG A 23 30.13 6.83 43.30
CA ARG A 23 29.96 6.30 44.65
C ARG A 23 28.78 5.35 44.67
N THR A 24 29.11 4.06 44.71
CA THR A 24 28.19 2.97 45.02
C THR A 24 27.57 3.20 46.40
N TYR A 25 26.28 3.51 46.43
CA TYR A 25 25.44 3.31 47.61
C TYR A 25 24.44 2.20 47.34
N THR A 26 24.58 1.13 48.12
CA THR A 26 23.58 0.08 48.28
C THR A 26 22.39 0.67 49.05
N ILE A 27 21.26 0.90 48.38
CA ILE A 27 19.99 1.20 49.06
C ILE A 27 19.00 0.08 48.77
N ARG A 28 18.51 -0.49 49.88
CA ARG A 28 17.56 -1.59 50.03
C ARG A 28 16.14 -0.99 50.08
N ASN A 29 15.20 -1.60 49.35
CA ASN A 29 13.74 -1.49 49.44
C ASN A 29 13.07 -0.10 49.37
N SER A 30 12.31 0.14 48.29
CA SER A 30 10.83 0.28 48.26
C SER A 30 10.36 1.12 47.06
N GLY A 31 9.21 0.76 46.48
CA GLY A 31 8.45 1.62 45.57
C GLY A 31 8.70 1.44 44.07
N CYS A 32 7.84 0.66 43.42
CA CYS A 32 7.67 0.62 41.98
C CYS A 32 6.93 1.90 41.52
N TYR A 33 7.35 2.55 40.41
CA TYR A 33 6.56 2.79 39.19
C TYR A 33 7.34 3.70 38.21
N THR A 34 7.12 3.50 36.91
CA THR A 34 7.63 4.26 35.74
C THR A 34 9.13 4.18 35.42
N GLN A 35 9.57 3.09 34.76
CA GLN A 35 10.94 3.00 34.20
C GLN A 35 11.01 2.23 32.87
N LEU A 36 9.94 2.23 32.05
CA LEU A 36 9.92 1.47 30.79
C LEU A 36 10.09 2.32 29.52
N ASP A 37 9.89 3.64 29.56
CA ASP A 37 9.98 4.48 28.35
C ASP A 37 11.39 5.06 28.07
N CYS A 38 12.33 4.98 29.01
CA CYS A 38 13.70 5.50 28.80
C CYS A 38 14.68 4.51 28.17
N HIS A 39 14.38 3.21 28.10
CA HIS A 39 15.45 2.23 27.83
C HIS A 39 15.89 2.14 26.35
N ILE A 40 15.03 2.55 25.40
CA ILE A 40 15.42 2.74 23.99
C ILE A 40 16.23 4.04 23.80
N PHE A 41 16.08 4.99 24.72
CA PHE A 41 16.73 6.30 24.67
C PHE A 41 18.03 6.39 25.48
N SER A 42 18.25 5.50 26.45
CA SER A 42 19.41 5.51 27.36
C SER A 42 20.64 4.74 26.89
N MET A 43 20.69 4.25 25.66
CA MET A 43 21.92 3.66 25.12
C MET A 43 22.87 4.78 24.68
N GLU A 44 24.06 4.84 25.27
CA GLU A 44 25.15 5.70 24.82
C GLU A 44 25.55 5.30 23.39
N TYR A 45 25.04 6.04 22.42
CA TYR A 45 25.46 5.91 21.03
C TYR A 45 26.58 6.90 20.75
N SER A 46 27.49 6.54 19.84
CA SER A 46 28.51 7.48 19.38
C SER A 46 27.83 8.73 18.81
N ALA A 47 28.43 9.92 19.00
CA ALA A 47 27.90 11.19 18.52
C ALA A 47 27.55 11.18 17.01
N ASN A 48 28.20 10.30 16.23
CA ASN A 48 27.93 10.10 14.80
C ASN A 48 26.57 9.42 14.51
N LEU A 49 26.02 8.65 15.45
CA LEU A 49 24.71 8.01 15.33
C LEU A 49 23.55 8.94 15.70
N LEU A 50 23.82 10.02 16.44
CA LEU A 50 22.81 11.00 16.87
C LEU A 50 22.12 11.66 15.66
N ALA A 51 22.90 12.07 14.66
CA ALA A 51 22.40 12.65 13.42
C ALA A 51 21.40 11.72 12.70
N TYR A 52 21.72 10.42 12.64
CA TYR A 52 20.86 9.42 12.00
C TYR A 52 19.55 9.22 12.76
N ARG A 53 19.60 9.17 14.10
CA ARG A 53 18.41 9.05 14.94
C ARG A 53 17.49 10.25 14.77
N ILE A 54 18.04 11.46 14.73
CA ILE A 54 17.26 12.68 14.55
C ILE A 54 16.54 12.67 13.20
N CYS A 55 17.23 12.34 12.10
CA CYS A 55 16.60 12.23 10.79
C CYS A 55 15.44 11.24 10.77
N ILE A 56 15.67 10.01 11.26
CA ILE A 56 14.65 8.96 11.28
C ILE A 56 13.47 9.35 12.16
N THR A 57 13.74 9.96 13.31
CA THR A 57 12.71 10.41 14.25
C THR A 57 11.84 11.49 13.62
N ILE A 58 12.44 12.49 12.98
CA ILE A 58 11.70 13.57 12.31
C ILE A 58 10.84 13.02 11.18
N THR A 59 11.37 12.15 10.32
CA THR A 59 10.56 11.52 9.25
C THR A 59 9.47 10.62 9.81
N SER A 60 9.72 9.90 10.91
CA SER A 60 8.72 9.03 11.54
C SER A 60 7.59 9.83 12.18
N ILE A 61 7.92 10.93 12.87
CA ILE A 61 6.92 11.87 13.42
C ILE A 61 6.10 12.45 12.29
N GLN A 62 6.74 12.87 11.20
CA GLN A 62 6.03 13.38 10.03
C GLN A 62 5.08 12.32 9.44
N GLY A 63 5.55 11.09 9.24
CA GLY A 63 4.71 9.99 8.75
C GLY A 63 3.54 9.67 9.69
N LEU A 64 3.77 9.74 11.01
CA LEU A 64 2.72 9.61 12.01
C LEU A 64 1.71 10.77 11.94
N LEU A 65 2.16 12.00 11.74
CA LEU A 65 1.28 13.15 11.58
C LEU A 65 0.44 13.03 10.32
N ILE A 66 1.02 12.61 9.18
CA ILE A 66 0.26 12.38 7.95
C ILE A 66 -0.75 11.25 8.18
N SER A 67 -0.31 10.06 8.58
CA SER A 67 -1.23 8.93 8.77
C SER A 67 -2.30 9.16 9.83
N GLY A 68 -1.92 9.71 11.00
CA GLY A 68 -2.83 9.95 12.12
C GLY A 68 -3.76 11.13 11.88
N VAL A 69 -3.24 12.27 11.44
CA VAL A 69 -4.04 13.49 11.30
C VAL A 69 -4.74 13.55 9.95
N VAL A 70 -4.02 13.28 8.86
CA VAL A 70 -4.54 13.43 7.50
C VAL A 70 -5.45 12.26 7.13
N THR A 71 -5.02 11.02 7.40
CA THR A 71 -5.79 9.84 7.01
C THR A 71 -6.82 9.44 8.05
N ALA A 72 -6.44 9.31 9.33
CA ALA A 72 -7.34 8.75 10.34
C ALA A 72 -8.37 9.75 10.90
N LEU A 73 -8.02 11.04 11.04
CA LEU A 73 -8.92 12.04 11.61
C LEU A 73 -9.69 12.86 10.55
N ALA A 74 -9.02 13.21 9.45
CA ALA A 74 -9.57 14.16 8.47
C ALA A 74 -10.00 13.55 7.13
N ASN A 75 -9.70 12.26 6.86
CA ASN A 75 -10.01 11.56 5.60
C ASN A 75 -10.01 12.47 4.36
N THR A 76 -8.85 13.05 4.05
CA THR A 76 -8.75 14.09 3.02
C THR A 76 -8.84 13.52 1.60
N VAL A 77 -9.77 14.05 0.82
CA VAL A 77 -9.93 13.75 -0.61
C VAL A 77 -9.67 15.00 -1.43
N HIS A 78 -9.00 14.87 -2.56
CA HIS A 78 -8.79 15.98 -3.50
C HIS A 78 -9.82 15.90 -4.62
N LEU A 79 -10.38 17.04 -5.03
CA LEU A 79 -11.33 17.15 -6.12
C LEU A 79 -10.89 18.27 -7.08
N PHE A 80 -10.91 17.96 -8.37
CA PHE A 80 -10.66 18.90 -9.45
C PHE A 80 -11.91 18.95 -10.30
N HIS A 81 -12.61 20.08 -10.25
CA HIS A 81 -13.87 20.28 -10.95
C HIS A 81 -13.85 21.65 -11.64
N TYR A 82 -13.85 21.63 -12.98
CA TYR A 82 -13.69 22.83 -13.81
C TYR A 82 -12.52 23.71 -13.38
N ASN A 83 -12.80 24.93 -12.89
CA ASN A 83 -11.81 25.90 -12.44
C ASN A 83 -11.52 25.80 -10.92
N HIS A 84 -11.99 24.76 -10.23
CA HIS A 84 -11.78 24.60 -8.79
C HIS A 84 -10.86 23.41 -8.48
N PHE A 85 -9.91 23.63 -7.58
CA PHE A 85 -9.20 22.57 -6.87
C PHE A 85 -9.61 22.61 -5.40
N LEU A 86 -10.24 21.55 -4.94
CA LEU A 86 -10.82 21.42 -3.61
C LEU A 86 -10.12 20.32 -2.84
N VAL A 87 -9.93 20.57 -1.55
CA VAL A 87 -9.47 19.61 -0.55
C VAL A 87 -10.65 19.41 0.38
N LEU A 88 -11.19 18.20 0.36
CA LEU A 88 -12.38 17.80 1.09
C LEU A 88 -11.94 17.04 2.32
N VAL A 89 -12.45 17.43 3.48
CA VAL A 89 -12.27 16.69 4.73
C VAL A 89 -13.58 16.06 5.13
N PHE A 90 -13.54 14.75 5.32
CA PHE A 90 -14.65 13.95 5.81
C PHE A 90 -14.32 13.39 7.21
N GLY A 91 -15.35 12.99 7.96
CA GLY A 91 -15.19 12.29 9.24
C GLY A 91 -15.21 13.23 10.46
N LEU A 92 -14.51 12.83 11.52
CA LEU A 92 -14.67 13.41 12.86
C LEU A 92 -14.34 14.91 12.90
N VAL A 93 -13.36 15.33 12.10
CA VAL A 93 -12.95 16.74 11.99
C VAL A 93 -14.05 17.62 11.37
N ALA A 94 -14.86 17.08 10.46
CA ALA A 94 -15.96 17.82 9.85
C ALA A 94 -17.16 18.03 10.79
N ILE A 95 -17.26 17.25 11.87
CA ILE A 95 -18.37 17.30 12.84
C ILE A 95 -18.12 18.30 13.98
N ILE A 96 -16.86 18.58 14.34
CA ILE A 96 -16.54 19.39 15.54
C ILE A 96 -16.96 20.86 15.36
N SER A 97 -16.30 21.56 14.43
CA SER A 97 -16.60 22.94 14.06
C SER A 97 -15.84 23.30 12.78
N GLN A 98 -16.41 24.21 12.00
CA GLN A 98 -15.81 24.61 10.72
C GLN A 98 -14.39 25.20 10.89
N SER A 99 -14.16 25.99 11.94
CA SER A 99 -12.82 26.55 12.23
C SER A 99 -11.79 25.48 12.57
N VAL A 100 -12.19 24.44 13.31
CA VAL A 100 -11.32 23.28 13.59
C VAL A 100 -11.07 22.49 12.30
N GLY A 101 -12.11 22.31 11.47
CA GLY A 101 -11.99 21.72 10.14
C GLY A 101 -10.95 22.42 9.27
N HIS A 102 -11.05 23.75 9.13
CA HIS A 102 -10.09 24.55 8.38
C HIS A 102 -8.67 24.41 8.94
N PHE A 103 -8.50 24.46 10.26
CA PHE A 103 -7.19 24.25 10.90
C PHE A 103 -6.58 22.90 10.51
N PHE A 104 -7.36 21.82 10.56
CA PHE A 104 -6.90 20.49 10.19
C PHE A 104 -6.58 20.38 8.70
N ILE A 105 -7.32 21.06 7.82
CA ILE A 105 -6.99 21.12 6.38
C ILE A 105 -5.66 21.84 6.16
N TYR A 106 -5.47 23.04 6.74
CA TYR A 106 -4.20 23.76 6.61
C TYR A 106 -3.03 22.97 7.20
N PHE A 107 -3.24 22.33 8.35
CA PHE A 107 -2.25 21.47 8.97
C PHE A 107 -1.93 20.26 8.09
N SER A 108 -2.94 19.61 7.50
CA SER A 108 -2.79 18.51 6.55
C SER A 108 -1.98 18.91 5.32
N LEU A 109 -2.33 20.03 4.69
CA LEU A 109 -1.62 20.57 3.54
C LEU A 109 -0.16 20.90 3.88
N MET A 110 0.08 21.50 5.05
CA MET A 110 1.43 21.76 5.55
C MET A 110 2.22 20.46 5.77
N THR A 111 1.64 19.47 6.44
CA THR A 111 2.32 18.18 6.69
C THR A 111 2.60 17.39 5.41
N THR A 112 1.74 17.53 4.40
CA THR A 112 1.93 16.98 3.07
C THR A 112 3.07 17.71 2.34
N ALA A 113 3.12 19.04 2.44
CA ALA A 113 4.22 19.84 1.88
C ALA A 113 5.59 19.51 2.52
N CYS A 114 5.60 19.19 3.83
CA CYS A 114 6.80 18.75 4.55
C CYS A 114 7.47 17.51 3.94
N VAL A 115 6.76 16.69 3.15
CA VAL A 115 7.31 15.46 2.55
C VAL A 115 8.56 15.76 1.74
N TRP A 116 8.52 16.75 0.86
CA TRP A 116 9.71 17.11 0.09
C TRP A 116 10.52 18.18 0.79
N MET A 117 9.89 19.11 1.54
CA MET A 117 10.60 20.21 2.19
C MET A 117 11.53 19.78 3.34
N LEU A 118 11.34 18.58 3.92
CA LEU A 118 12.25 18.04 4.94
C LEU A 118 13.44 17.26 4.35
N ILE A 119 13.44 16.97 3.04
CA ILE A 119 14.52 16.22 2.37
C ILE A 119 15.88 16.90 2.59
N PRO A 120 16.04 18.23 2.40
CA PRO A 120 17.32 18.91 2.60
C PRO A 120 17.92 18.71 3.99
N GLY A 121 17.09 18.67 5.02
CA GLY A 121 17.55 18.53 6.40
C GLY A 121 18.28 17.22 6.61
N SER A 122 17.72 16.13 6.08
CA SER A 122 18.35 14.81 6.20
C SER A 122 19.67 14.71 5.42
N CYS A 123 19.72 15.25 4.20
CA CYS A 123 20.89 15.13 3.32
C CYS A 123 22.03 16.09 3.70
N LEU A 124 21.72 17.32 4.11
CA LEU A 124 22.70 18.29 4.61
C LEU A 124 23.30 17.82 5.93
N LEU A 125 22.49 17.26 6.83
CA LEU A 125 22.98 16.76 8.11
C LEU A 125 23.98 15.62 7.90
N GLN A 126 23.71 14.72 6.95
CA GLN A 126 24.67 13.70 6.53
C GLN A 126 25.93 14.30 5.92
N TYR A 127 25.78 15.24 4.97
CA TYR A 127 26.89 15.89 4.30
C TYR A 127 27.82 16.59 5.30
N PHE A 128 27.29 17.36 6.24
CA PHE A 128 28.10 18.02 7.27
C PHE A 128 28.71 17.03 8.26
N SER A 129 28.02 15.94 8.59
CA SER A 129 28.59 14.90 9.43
C SER A 129 29.78 14.21 8.77
N LEU A 130 29.76 14.03 7.45
CA LEU A 130 30.84 13.41 6.68
C LEU A 130 31.98 14.40 6.37
N CYS A 131 31.64 15.56 5.81
CA CYS A 131 32.62 16.48 5.22
C CYS A 131 33.07 17.59 6.17
N LYS A 132 32.31 17.85 7.24
CA LYS A 132 32.54 18.95 8.20
C LYS A 132 32.44 18.46 9.65
N PRO A 133 33.23 17.43 10.05
CA PRO A 133 33.10 16.81 11.36
C PRO A 133 33.33 17.80 12.51
N TYR A 134 34.14 18.83 12.29
CA TYR A 134 34.46 19.90 13.24
C TYR A 134 33.28 20.83 13.60
N PHE A 135 32.16 20.78 12.88
CA PHE A 135 30.96 21.49 13.31
C PHE A 135 30.33 20.79 14.52
N SER A 136 29.89 21.57 15.52
CA SER A 136 29.10 21.06 16.63
C SER A 136 27.77 20.47 16.12
N ASN A 137 27.20 19.50 16.84
CA ASN A 137 25.95 18.86 16.44
C ASN A 137 24.80 19.86 16.32
N THR A 138 24.72 20.82 17.25
CA THR A 138 23.75 21.93 17.20
C THR A 138 23.90 22.76 15.92
N ARG A 139 25.13 23.11 15.54
CA ARG A 139 25.39 23.87 14.31
C ARG A 139 25.00 23.07 13.07
N LYS A 140 25.36 21.77 13.02
CA LYS A 140 24.96 20.87 11.93
C LYS A 140 23.43 20.80 11.80
N LEU A 141 22.73 20.62 12.92
CA LEU A 141 21.28 20.53 12.95
C LEU A 141 20.61 21.84 12.52
N SER A 142 21.05 22.96 13.08
CA SER A 142 20.50 24.29 12.78
C SER A 142 20.68 24.67 11.32
N ILE A 143 21.83 24.39 10.69
CA ILE A 143 22.03 24.68 9.26
C ILE A 143 21.17 23.75 8.40
N SER A 144 21.13 22.45 8.72
CA SER A 144 20.45 21.45 7.90
C SER A 144 18.93 21.65 7.91
N TYR A 145 18.33 21.79 9.10
CA TYR A 145 16.89 22.01 9.23
C TYR A 145 16.49 23.48 9.11
N GLY A 146 17.43 24.42 9.22
CA GLY A 146 17.17 25.85 8.97
C GLY A 146 16.68 26.11 7.55
N LEU A 147 17.26 25.44 6.55
CA LEU A 147 16.77 25.50 5.17
C LEU A 147 15.34 24.94 5.04
N CYS A 148 15.03 23.83 5.73
CA CYS A 148 13.69 23.25 5.73
C CYS A 148 12.67 24.20 6.36
N LEU A 149 13.03 24.84 7.48
CA LEU A 149 12.20 25.83 8.16
C LEU A 149 11.99 27.07 7.30
N ALA A 150 13.01 27.53 6.57
CA ALA A 150 12.90 28.64 5.64
C ALA A 150 11.92 28.31 4.50
N MET A 151 11.98 27.10 3.93
CA MET A 151 11.00 26.66 2.93
C MET A 151 9.59 26.53 3.49
N LEU A 152 9.43 26.03 4.72
CA LEU A 152 8.12 25.96 5.38
C LEU A 152 7.56 27.36 5.65
N ALA A 153 8.39 28.28 6.14
CA ALA A 153 8.01 29.68 6.32
C ALA A 153 7.64 30.35 5.00
N TRP A 154 8.41 30.10 3.93
CA TRP A 154 8.12 30.55 2.57
C TRP A 154 6.77 30.02 2.07
N SER A 155 6.44 28.76 2.36
CA SER A 155 5.24 28.08 1.87
C SER A 155 3.98 28.42 2.66
N THR A 156 4.12 28.89 3.90
CA THR A 156 3.00 29.16 4.80
C THR A 156 2.00 30.19 4.24
N PRO A 157 2.42 31.36 3.71
CA PRO A 157 1.50 32.32 3.11
C PRO A 157 0.72 31.75 1.92
N TYR A 158 1.31 30.83 1.17
CA TYR A 158 0.70 30.22 0.00
C TYR A 158 -0.41 29.22 0.35
N LEU A 159 -0.40 28.65 1.57
CA LEU A 159 -1.51 27.85 2.06
C LEU A 159 -2.79 28.68 2.21
N LEU A 160 -2.68 30.00 2.40
CA LEU A 160 -3.84 30.90 2.45
C LEU A 160 -4.52 31.09 1.09
N ASN A 161 -3.90 30.62 -0.01
CA ASN A 161 -4.58 30.54 -1.31
C ASN A 161 -5.70 29.51 -1.30
N PHE A 162 -5.72 28.62 -0.30
CA PHE A 162 -6.86 27.78 -0.02
C PHE A 162 -7.79 28.50 0.95
N TYR A 163 -9.01 28.77 0.53
CA TYR A 163 -10.01 29.46 1.32
C TYR A 163 -11.33 28.68 1.31
N PRO A 164 -12.20 28.89 2.32
CA PRO A 164 -13.56 28.39 2.26
C PRO A 164 -14.39 29.28 1.34
N SER A 165 -15.25 28.67 0.52
CA SER A 165 -16.25 29.39 -0.27
C SER A 165 -17.54 28.56 -0.35
N PRO A 166 -18.73 29.18 -0.23
CA PRO A 166 -20.00 28.50 -0.48
C PRO A 166 -20.05 27.83 -1.85
N ASP A 167 -19.40 28.41 -2.87
CA ASP A 167 -19.33 27.85 -4.22
C ASP A 167 -18.56 26.52 -4.26
N PHE A 168 -17.62 26.33 -3.32
CA PHE A 168 -16.89 25.08 -3.18
C PHE A 168 -17.78 24.00 -2.57
N ASP A 169 -18.60 24.35 -1.58
CA ASP A 169 -19.59 23.43 -1.03
C ASP A 169 -20.62 23.03 -2.09
N GLU A 170 -21.13 23.99 -2.88
CA GLU A 170 -22.02 23.70 -4.00
C GLU A 170 -21.33 22.82 -5.06
N THR A 171 -20.08 23.11 -5.41
CA THR A 171 -19.30 22.28 -6.34
C THR A 171 -19.19 20.84 -5.86
N VAL A 172 -18.97 20.63 -4.56
CA VAL A 172 -18.89 19.30 -3.95
C VAL A 172 -20.25 18.61 -3.98
N LEU A 173 -21.32 19.33 -3.61
CA LEU A 173 -22.69 18.81 -3.66
C LEU A 173 -23.07 18.39 -5.08
N GLN A 174 -22.73 19.20 -6.09
CA GLN A 174 -22.99 18.87 -7.49
C GLN A 174 -22.11 17.71 -8.00
N SER A 175 -20.84 17.65 -7.60
CA SER A 175 -19.86 16.71 -8.15
C SER A 175 -19.86 15.34 -7.49
N HIS A 176 -20.11 15.28 -6.19
CA HIS A 176 -20.06 14.06 -5.38
C HIS A 176 -21.42 13.62 -4.91
N ASN A 177 -22.42 14.51 -4.95
CA ASN A 177 -23.74 14.30 -4.37
C ASN A 177 -23.65 13.53 -3.04
N PRO A 178 -22.84 14.04 -2.08
CA PRO A 178 -22.64 13.36 -0.82
C PRO A 178 -24.03 13.21 -0.18
N PRO A 179 -24.32 12.05 0.43
CA PRO A 179 -25.61 11.86 1.08
C PRO A 179 -25.85 12.97 2.09
N ASN A 180 -27.10 13.43 2.23
CA ASN A 180 -27.51 14.56 3.10
C ASN A 180 -27.04 14.47 4.58
N CYS A 181 -26.42 13.36 4.98
CA CYS A 181 -25.92 13.08 6.33
C CYS A 181 -24.41 13.31 6.50
N ASP A 182 -23.66 13.54 5.43
CA ASP A 182 -22.20 13.60 5.51
C ASP A 182 -21.74 15.05 5.70
N ALA A 183 -21.45 15.40 6.95
CA ALA A 183 -20.73 16.62 7.25
C ALA A 183 -19.36 16.56 6.56
N PHE A 184 -19.10 17.52 5.68
CA PHE A 184 -17.80 17.73 5.05
C PHE A 184 -17.37 19.18 5.24
N VAL A 185 -16.06 19.41 5.12
CA VAL A 185 -15.50 20.75 5.04
C VAL A 185 -14.72 20.82 3.73
N ALA A 186 -15.13 21.72 2.84
CA ALA A 186 -14.41 22.00 1.60
C ALA A 186 -13.54 23.24 1.77
N LEU A 187 -12.27 23.11 1.44
CA LEU A 187 -11.35 24.23 1.33
C LEU A 187 -10.67 24.12 -0.04
N GLY A 188 -10.60 25.20 -0.80
CA GLY A 188 -10.10 25.12 -2.15
C GLY A 188 -9.58 26.43 -2.68
N GLY A 189 -9.28 26.44 -3.97
CA GLY A 189 -8.95 27.66 -4.69
C GLY A 189 -9.28 27.53 -6.17
N VAL A 190 -9.43 28.67 -6.83
CA VAL A 190 -9.55 28.74 -8.28
C VAL A 190 -8.23 28.32 -8.94
N LEU A 191 -8.27 27.56 -10.03
CA LEU A 191 -7.08 27.09 -10.73
C LEU A 191 -6.29 28.28 -11.28
N MET A 192 -6.97 29.14 -12.02
CA MET A 192 -6.43 30.38 -12.56
C MET A 192 -6.82 31.58 -11.69
N PRO A 193 -5.93 32.58 -11.54
CA PRO A 193 -6.28 33.85 -10.89
C PRO A 193 -7.52 34.49 -11.49
N SER A 194 -8.36 35.05 -10.63
CA SER A 194 -9.47 35.94 -11.02
C SER A 194 -9.28 37.32 -10.37
N GLU A 195 -10.13 38.29 -10.73
CA GLU A 195 -10.14 39.60 -10.05
C GLU A 195 -10.46 39.46 -8.56
N GLU A 196 -11.36 38.55 -8.21
CA GLU A 196 -11.75 38.27 -6.81
C GLU A 196 -10.68 37.48 -6.06
N HIS A 197 -9.95 36.60 -6.76
CA HIS A 197 -8.94 35.72 -6.20
C HIS A 197 -7.64 35.82 -7.01
N PRO A 198 -6.82 36.87 -6.78
CA PRO A 198 -5.64 37.15 -7.59
C PRO A 198 -4.52 36.10 -7.44
N LYS A 199 -4.65 35.17 -6.49
CA LYS A 199 -3.68 34.09 -6.25
C LYS A 199 -4.37 32.74 -6.38
N GLY A 200 -4.43 32.24 -7.62
CA GLY A 200 -4.96 30.91 -7.92
C GLY A 200 -4.02 29.78 -7.51
N ILE A 201 -4.48 28.54 -7.71
CA ILE A 201 -3.71 27.31 -7.46
C ILE A 201 -2.55 27.18 -8.44
N ALA A 202 -2.64 27.77 -9.63
CA ALA A 202 -1.50 27.92 -10.53
C ALA A 202 -0.35 28.71 -9.89
N ASN A 203 -0.64 29.81 -9.18
CA ASN A 203 0.38 30.56 -8.44
C ASN A 203 0.92 29.75 -7.27
N PHE A 204 0.07 29.01 -6.55
CA PHE A 204 0.52 28.08 -5.52
C PHE A 204 1.52 27.06 -6.09
N ALA A 205 1.20 26.47 -7.25
CA ALA A 205 2.07 25.53 -7.93
C ALA A 205 3.39 26.17 -8.37
N ALA A 206 3.33 27.33 -9.03
CA ALA A 206 4.47 28.00 -9.63
C ALA A 206 5.41 28.69 -8.63
N GLU A 207 4.85 29.31 -7.58
CA GLU A 207 5.61 30.14 -6.64
C GLU A 207 5.96 29.40 -5.33
N CYS A 208 5.22 28.33 -5.00
CA CYS A 208 5.46 27.53 -3.79
C CYS A 208 5.97 26.12 -4.12
N ILE A 209 5.19 25.31 -4.84
CA ILE A 209 5.57 23.90 -5.09
C ILE A 209 6.85 23.81 -5.92
N ILE A 210 6.90 24.40 -7.12
CA ILE A 210 8.04 24.28 -8.02
C ILE A 210 9.36 24.74 -7.36
N PRO A 211 9.44 25.94 -6.74
CA PRO A 211 10.70 26.41 -6.17
C PRO A 211 11.16 25.56 -4.99
N THR A 212 10.25 25.22 -4.06
CA THR A 212 10.61 24.40 -2.89
C THR A 212 11.00 22.98 -3.30
N TYR A 213 10.39 22.45 -4.34
CA TYR A 213 10.74 21.15 -4.92
C TYR A 213 12.12 21.19 -5.58
N ILE A 214 12.41 22.19 -6.43
CA ILE A 214 13.72 22.38 -7.05
C ILE A 214 14.81 22.56 -6.00
N ILE A 215 14.59 23.40 -4.98
CA ILE A 215 15.54 23.59 -3.88
C ILE A 215 15.76 22.27 -3.14
N SER A 216 14.68 21.53 -2.85
CA SER A 216 14.77 20.29 -2.08
C SER A 216 15.59 19.21 -2.81
N TYR A 217 15.25 18.94 -4.07
CA TYR A 217 15.91 17.91 -4.86
C TYR A 217 17.26 18.35 -5.42
N GLY A 218 17.44 19.64 -5.71
CA GLY A 218 18.74 20.22 -6.04
C GLY A 218 19.73 20.09 -4.88
N THR A 219 19.29 20.40 -3.66
CA THR A 219 20.11 20.21 -2.45
C THR A 219 20.41 18.74 -2.21
N PHE A 220 19.43 17.86 -2.38
CA PHE A 220 19.63 16.42 -2.31
C PHE A 220 20.67 15.91 -3.32
N ALA A 221 20.53 16.26 -4.60
CA ALA A 221 21.45 15.86 -5.65
C ALA A 221 22.87 16.38 -5.38
N PHE A 222 23.00 17.64 -4.96
CA PHE A 222 24.27 18.23 -4.54
C PHE A 222 24.89 17.46 -3.36
N CYS A 223 24.11 17.18 -2.30
CA CYS A 223 24.60 16.47 -1.12
C CYS A 223 25.03 15.04 -1.45
N VAL A 224 24.26 14.33 -2.28
CA VAL A 224 24.59 12.97 -2.72
C VAL A 224 25.87 12.98 -3.56
N HIS A 225 25.99 13.89 -4.52
CA HIS A 225 27.17 14.03 -5.36
C HIS A 225 28.42 14.35 -4.52
N LYS A 226 28.34 15.34 -3.62
CA LYS A 226 29.45 15.71 -2.75
C LYS A 226 29.80 14.64 -1.72
N SER A 227 28.83 13.94 -1.17
CA SER A 227 29.07 12.82 -0.25
C SER A 227 29.75 11.66 -0.98
N ARG A 228 29.35 11.36 -2.22
CA ARG A 228 30.01 10.36 -3.07
C ARG A 228 31.45 10.78 -3.39
N GLN A 229 31.67 12.04 -3.77
CA GLN A 229 33.01 12.59 -4.02
C GLN A 229 33.89 12.50 -2.77
N ALA A 230 33.37 12.84 -1.58
CA ALA A 230 34.11 12.72 -0.33
C ALA A 230 34.44 11.26 0.03
N LEU A 231 33.53 10.32 -0.25
CA LEU A 231 33.78 8.89 -0.05
C LEU A 231 34.76 8.28 -1.06
N SER A 232 35.00 8.93 -2.21
CA SER A 232 35.93 8.45 -3.24
C SER A 232 37.29 9.16 -3.23
N ALA A 233 37.34 10.44 -2.84
CA ALA A 233 38.52 11.29 -2.96
C ALA A 233 39.50 11.21 -1.79
N PHE A 234 39.10 10.58 -0.68
CA PHE A 234 39.95 10.50 0.49
C PHE A 234 40.52 9.10 0.67
N GLU A 235 41.84 9.02 0.85
CA GLU A 235 42.50 8.04 1.73
C GLU A 235 42.04 8.25 3.19
N VAL A 236 40.72 8.32 3.45
CA VAL A 236 40.24 8.57 4.82
C VAL A 236 40.67 7.35 5.61
N LYS A 237 41.41 7.56 6.70
CA LYS A 237 41.63 6.57 7.76
C LYS A 237 40.33 6.24 8.52
N LEU A 238 39.20 6.12 7.82
CA LEU A 238 37.97 5.56 8.36
C LEU A 238 38.11 4.06 8.34
N SER A 239 37.67 3.41 9.41
CA SER A 239 37.55 1.96 9.40
C SER A 239 36.64 1.52 8.25
N GLU A 240 36.95 0.38 7.63
CA GLU A 240 36.14 -0.23 6.57
C GLU A 240 34.67 -0.38 6.98
N LYS A 241 34.43 -0.64 8.26
CA LYS A 241 33.09 -0.70 8.87
C LYS A 241 32.36 0.65 8.80
N THR A 242 33.04 1.75 9.13
CA THR A 242 32.48 3.10 9.06
C THR A 242 32.19 3.51 7.61
N LEU A 243 33.09 3.18 6.70
CA LEU A 243 32.94 3.48 5.27
C LEU A 243 31.78 2.70 4.65
N THR A 244 31.64 1.42 5.02
CA THR A 244 30.49 0.58 4.64
C THR A 244 29.17 1.14 5.20
N MET A 245 29.18 1.61 6.46
CA MET A 245 28.01 2.24 7.07
C MET A 245 27.60 3.52 6.31
N HIS A 246 28.55 4.39 5.97
CA HIS A 246 28.27 5.61 5.21
C HIS A 246 27.73 5.34 3.81
N ARG A 247 28.28 4.35 3.09
CA ARG A 247 27.76 3.93 1.77
C ARG A 247 26.32 3.41 1.86
N ARG A 248 26.05 2.54 2.83
CA ARG A 248 24.70 2.00 3.08
C ARG A 248 23.71 3.10 3.45
N PHE A 249 24.14 4.04 4.30
CA PHE A 249 23.30 5.16 4.69
C PHE A 249 23.05 6.12 3.52
N LEU A 250 24.02 6.36 2.63
CA LEU A 250 23.80 7.15 1.41
C LEU A 250 22.77 6.49 0.49
N ILE A 251 22.84 5.17 0.31
CA ILE A 251 21.83 4.40 -0.44
C ILE A 251 20.47 4.53 0.23
N LEU A 252 20.41 4.41 1.55
CA LEU A 252 19.16 4.59 2.29
C LEU A 252 18.59 5.98 2.07
N LEU A 253 19.42 7.01 2.23
CA LEU A 253 18.99 8.39 2.09
C LEU A 253 18.53 8.67 0.65
N ALA A 254 19.16 8.02 -0.33
CA ALA A 254 18.66 8.02 -1.70
C ALA A 254 17.31 7.32 -1.82
N MET A 255 17.12 6.12 -1.26
CA MET A 255 15.82 5.43 -1.30
C MET A 255 14.72 6.21 -0.55
N GLN A 256 15.01 6.72 0.63
CA GLN A 256 14.06 7.43 1.47
C GLN A 256 13.58 8.73 0.83
N ASN A 257 14.41 9.38 0.00
CA ASN A 257 14.06 10.64 -0.65
C ASN A 257 13.60 10.45 -2.11
N LEU A 258 14.14 9.45 -2.83
CA LEU A 258 13.82 9.19 -4.24
C LEU A 258 12.60 8.28 -4.42
N VAL A 259 12.32 7.33 -3.51
CA VAL A 259 11.11 6.51 -3.63
C VAL A 259 9.84 7.35 -3.44
N PRO A 260 9.74 8.23 -2.42
CA PRO A 260 8.57 9.11 -2.31
C PRO A 260 8.45 10.07 -3.49
N LEU A 261 9.56 10.58 -4.02
CA LEU A 261 9.61 11.39 -5.24
C LEU A 261 8.96 10.64 -6.41
N VAL A 262 9.36 9.39 -6.61
CA VAL A 262 8.85 8.52 -7.66
C VAL A 262 7.34 8.31 -7.50
N VAL A 263 6.88 8.00 -6.29
CA VAL A 263 5.47 7.78 -6.00
C VAL A 263 4.65 9.05 -6.19
N LEU A 264 5.21 10.20 -5.81
CA LEU A 264 4.60 11.51 -5.99
C LEU A 264 4.73 12.08 -7.41
N SER A 265 5.59 11.52 -8.26
CA SER A 265 5.75 12.01 -9.63
C SER A 265 4.46 11.85 -10.43
N VAL A 266 3.75 10.71 -10.29
CA VAL A 266 2.45 10.47 -10.93
C VAL A 266 1.41 11.53 -10.53
N PRO A 267 1.08 11.70 -9.23
CA PRO A 267 0.07 12.68 -8.83
C PRO A 267 0.51 14.12 -9.13
N PHE A 268 1.80 14.45 -9.06
CA PHE A 268 2.28 15.78 -9.44
C PHE A 268 2.19 16.02 -10.94
N THR A 269 2.59 15.07 -11.79
CA THR A 269 2.43 15.21 -13.25
C THR A 269 0.97 15.39 -13.62
N ILE A 270 0.09 14.59 -13.02
CA ILE A 270 -1.36 14.71 -13.18
C ILE A 270 -1.84 16.10 -12.72
N PHE A 271 -1.43 16.55 -11.53
CA PHE A 271 -1.74 17.86 -10.98
C PHE A 271 -1.29 18.99 -11.92
N PHE A 272 -0.05 18.97 -12.41
CA PHE A 272 0.46 20.01 -13.30
C PHE A 272 -0.21 20.02 -14.68
N ILE A 273 -0.47 18.84 -15.27
CA ILE A 273 -1.22 18.75 -16.55
C ILE A 273 -2.58 19.41 -16.41
N VAL A 274 -3.23 19.24 -15.25
CA VAL A 274 -4.56 19.76 -14.98
C VAL A 274 -4.55 21.25 -14.68
N VAL A 275 -3.63 21.70 -13.83
CA VAL A 275 -3.48 23.12 -13.51
C VAL A 275 -3.11 23.92 -14.77
N ILE A 276 -2.22 23.40 -15.62
CA ILE A 276 -1.83 24.05 -16.88
C ILE A 276 -2.94 23.93 -17.93
N GLY A 277 -3.61 22.78 -18.00
CA GLY A 277 -4.59 22.47 -19.03
C GLY A 277 -6.02 22.91 -18.74
N GLY A 278 -6.35 23.26 -17.50
CA GLY A 278 -7.70 23.63 -17.06
C GLY A 278 -8.72 22.48 -17.14
N TYR A 279 -8.29 21.23 -17.03
CA TYR A 279 -9.16 20.06 -17.22
C TYR A 279 -9.79 19.57 -15.91
N GLY A 280 -11.10 19.35 -15.88
CA GLY A 280 -11.75 18.60 -14.80
C GLY A 280 -11.30 17.13 -14.81
N MET A 281 -10.95 16.58 -13.64
CA MET A 281 -10.35 15.23 -13.56
C MET A 281 -11.27 14.12 -13.07
N GLY A 282 -12.45 14.44 -12.54
CA GLY A 282 -13.38 13.44 -11.99
C GLY A 282 -12.65 12.45 -11.08
N LEU A 283 -12.80 11.15 -11.34
CA LEU A 283 -12.23 10.05 -10.55
C LEU A 283 -10.68 9.98 -10.55
N ILE A 284 -9.98 10.61 -11.50
CA ILE A 284 -8.50 10.57 -11.54
C ILE A 284 -7.89 11.25 -10.30
N THR A 285 -8.63 12.15 -9.66
CA THR A 285 -8.25 12.79 -8.41
C THR A 285 -8.12 11.83 -7.22
N LEU A 286 -8.77 10.66 -7.27
CA LEU A 286 -8.59 9.60 -6.28
C LEU A 286 -7.19 9.01 -6.34
N ILE A 287 -6.59 8.91 -7.53
CA ILE A 287 -5.20 8.44 -7.69
C ILE A 287 -4.26 9.38 -6.92
N MET A 288 -4.52 10.68 -7.01
CA MET A 288 -3.74 11.69 -6.30
C MET A 288 -3.84 11.52 -4.78
N SER A 289 -5.05 11.37 -4.26
CA SER A 289 -5.31 11.18 -2.84
C SER A 289 -4.68 9.88 -2.33
N PHE A 290 -4.81 8.80 -3.10
CA PHE A 290 -4.18 7.51 -2.81
C PHE A 290 -2.65 7.57 -2.80
N SER A 291 -2.03 8.27 -3.75
CA SER A 291 -0.58 8.49 -3.77
C SER A 291 -0.10 9.27 -2.54
N TYR A 292 -0.87 10.25 -2.06
CA TYR A 292 -0.56 10.95 -0.81
C TYR A 292 -0.71 10.05 0.42
N TRP A 293 -1.72 9.18 0.46
CA TRP A 293 -1.95 8.26 1.59
C TRP A 293 -0.95 7.12 1.68
N THR A 294 -0.43 6.65 0.55
CA THR A 294 0.55 5.55 0.50
C THR A 294 1.96 6.00 0.89
N LEU A 295 2.23 7.30 0.84
CA LEU A 295 3.55 7.87 1.06
C LEU A 295 4.16 7.60 2.44
N PRO A 296 3.42 7.77 3.56
CA PRO A 296 3.95 7.47 4.89
C PRO A 296 4.28 5.99 5.06
N ILE A 297 3.52 5.08 4.40
CA ILE A 297 3.76 3.64 4.44
C ILE A 297 5.11 3.33 3.78
N ILE A 298 5.36 3.94 2.62
CA ILE A 298 6.59 3.75 1.87
C ILE A 298 7.80 4.32 2.64
N GLN A 299 7.68 5.55 3.15
CA GLN A 299 8.73 6.18 3.96
C GLN A 299 9.02 5.38 5.25
N GLY A 300 7.96 4.95 5.94
CA GLY A 300 8.05 4.12 7.14
C GLY A 300 8.72 2.76 6.86
N SER A 301 8.40 2.14 5.72
CA SER A 301 9.00 0.86 5.31
C SER A 301 10.50 0.97 5.04
N VAL A 302 10.94 2.04 4.37
CA VAL A 302 12.37 2.31 4.13
C VAL A 302 13.10 2.59 5.45
N ALA A 303 12.52 3.41 6.33
CA ALA A 303 13.11 3.72 7.63
C ALA A 303 13.21 2.47 8.53
N LEU A 304 12.15 1.66 8.57
CA LEU A 304 12.12 0.42 9.32
C LEU A 304 13.21 -0.55 8.82
N LYS A 305 13.37 -0.69 7.50
CA LYS A 305 14.44 -1.51 6.92
C LYS A 305 15.83 -1.08 7.41
N PHE A 306 16.10 0.22 7.47
CA PHE A 306 17.38 0.72 8.00
C PHE A 306 17.62 0.30 9.45
N VAL A 307 16.63 0.58 10.32
CA VAL A 307 16.72 0.28 11.75
C VAL A 307 16.94 -1.22 11.96
N LEU A 308 16.30 -2.06 11.15
CA LEU A 308 16.47 -3.50 11.18
C LEU A 308 17.86 -3.95 10.68
N GLN A 309 18.39 -3.32 9.62
CA GLN A 309 19.73 -3.60 9.08
C GLN A 309 20.87 -3.18 10.03
N VAL A 310 20.77 -2.00 10.65
CA VAL A 310 21.79 -1.47 11.58
C VAL A 310 21.90 -2.33 12.83
N ASN A 311 20.77 -2.86 13.32
CA ASN A 311 20.75 -3.71 14.51
C ASN A 311 21.32 -5.12 14.26
N GLY A 312 21.70 -5.47 13.03
CA GLY A 312 22.29 -6.78 12.67
C GLY A 312 21.37 -7.98 12.97
N ARG A 313 20.10 -7.72 13.29
CA ARG A 313 19.16 -8.70 13.87
C ARG A 313 18.07 -9.16 12.93
N LEU A 314 17.88 -8.50 11.79
CA LEU A 314 16.99 -9.00 10.74
C LEU A 314 17.78 -9.24 9.46
N LYS A 315 18.04 -10.53 9.21
CA LYS A 315 18.47 -11.04 7.92
C LYS A 315 17.34 -10.78 6.90
N MET A 316 17.67 -10.64 5.62
CA MET A 316 16.68 -10.30 4.57
C MET A 316 15.53 -11.32 4.42
N ALA A 317 15.59 -12.46 5.09
CA ALA A 317 14.62 -13.56 5.06
C ALA A 317 13.14 -13.20 5.31
N LEU A 318 12.80 -12.09 5.99
CA LEU A 318 11.40 -11.67 6.18
C LEU A 318 10.74 -11.23 4.85
N TRP A 319 11.48 -10.48 4.04
CA TRP A 319 10.93 -9.82 2.86
C TRP A 319 10.41 -10.83 1.82
N PRO A 320 11.14 -11.91 1.49
CA PRO A 320 10.63 -12.96 0.61
C PRO A 320 9.28 -13.52 1.02
N GLY A 321 9.08 -13.77 2.32
CA GLY A 321 7.80 -14.28 2.83
C GLY A 321 6.64 -13.29 2.68
N VAL A 322 6.89 -12.00 2.95
CA VAL A 322 5.87 -10.94 2.78
C VAL A 322 5.49 -10.77 1.32
N ILE A 323 6.49 -10.71 0.43
CA ILE A 323 6.26 -10.58 -1.02
C ILE A 323 5.41 -11.74 -1.50
N ARG A 324 5.79 -12.97 -1.17
CA ARG A 324 5.02 -14.15 -1.55
C ARG A 324 3.59 -14.13 -1.07
N LEU A 325 3.34 -13.67 0.16
CA LEU A 325 1.97 -13.57 0.65
C LEU A 325 1.17 -12.55 -0.15
N VAL A 326 1.74 -11.36 -0.38
CA VAL A 326 1.09 -10.28 -1.14
C VAL A 326 0.86 -10.72 -2.58
N ASP A 327 1.89 -11.24 -3.23
CA ASP A 327 1.85 -11.80 -4.58
C ASP A 327 0.74 -12.85 -4.66
N ASN A 328 0.74 -13.90 -3.82
CA ASN A 328 -0.33 -14.91 -3.85
C ASN A 328 -1.75 -14.33 -3.72
N ILE A 329 -1.94 -13.32 -2.87
CA ILE A 329 -3.24 -12.65 -2.71
C ILE A 329 -3.59 -11.86 -3.99
N GLU A 330 -2.67 -11.07 -4.51
CA GLU A 330 -2.85 -10.32 -5.76
C GLU A 330 -3.12 -11.25 -6.95
N GLY A 331 -2.37 -12.35 -7.05
CA GLY A 331 -2.55 -13.39 -8.07
C GLY A 331 -3.90 -14.08 -7.98
N ALA A 332 -4.37 -14.40 -6.78
CA ALA A 332 -5.70 -14.98 -6.57
C ALA A 332 -6.82 -14.00 -6.98
N ILE A 333 -6.72 -12.74 -6.55
CA ILE A 333 -7.67 -11.68 -6.89
C ILE A 333 -7.68 -11.42 -8.40
N GLY A 334 -6.50 -11.25 -9.00
CA GLY A 334 -6.33 -11.01 -10.43
C GLY A 334 -6.90 -12.16 -11.27
N THR A 335 -6.65 -13.41 -10.86
CA THR A 335 -7.23 -14.60 -11.51
C THR A 335 -8.75 -14.59 -11.42
N ALA A 336 -9.31 -14.38 -10.22
CA ALA A 336 -10.75 -14.38 -10.00
C ALA A 336 -11.46 -13.30 -10.82
N ILE A 337 -10.95 -12.05 -10.81
CA ILE A 337 -11.52 -10.93 -11.57
C ILE A 337 -11.52 -11.25 -13.07
N ASN A 338 -10.40 -11.72 -13.61
CA ASN A 338 -10.29 -12.00 -15.04
C ASN A 338 -11.11 -13.23 -15.46
N CYS A 339 -11.23 -14.27 -14.63
CA CYS A 339 -12.14 -15.39 -14.88
C CYS A 339 -13.62 -14.94 -14.89
N VAL A 340 -14.04 -14.11 -13.92
CA VAL A 340 -15.38 -13.54 -13.88
C VAL A 340 -15.64 -12.69 -15.13
N LEU A 341 -14.66 -11.89 -15.55
CA LEU A 341 -14.75 -11.08 -16.76
C LEU A 341 -14.94 -11.95 -18.01
N ILE A 342 -14.15 -13.01 -18.18
CA ILE A 342 -14.32 -13.98 -19.30
C ILE A 342 -15.71 -14.60 -19.25
N TYR A 343 -16.14 -15.09 -18.07
CA TYR A 343 -17.47 -15.67 -17.91
C TYR A 343 -18.58 -14.68 -18.29
N LEU A 344 -18.53 -13.43 -17.82
CA LEU A 344 -19.54 -12.40 -18.13
C LEU A 344 -19.50 -11.96 -19.60
N LEU A 345 -18.32 -11.94 -20.22
CA LEU A 345 -18.19 -11.67 -21.66
C LEU A 345 -18.82 -12.78 -22.48
N TRP A 346 -18.66 -14.04 -22.07
CA TRP A 346 -19.08 -15.18 -22.88
C TRP A 346 -20.49 -15.71 -22.61
N SER A 347 -20.98 -15.59 -21.38
CA SER A 347 -22.35 -15.97 -20.99
C SER A 347 -23.44 -15.05 -21.56
N ARG A 348 -23.06 -13.85 -22.03
CA ARG A 348 -24.02 -12.84 -22.50
C ARG A 348 -24.13 -12.81 -24.03
N ASN A 349 -25.35 -12.64 -24.51
CA ASN A 349 -25.68 -12.42 -25.92
C ASN A 349 -25.42 -10.97 -26.32
N TYR A 350 -24.17 -10.65 -26.66
CA TYR A 350 -23.82 -9.36 -27.25
C TYR A 350 -24.14 -9.33 -28.75
N SER A 351 -24.42 -8.14 -29.28
CA SER A 351 -24.62 -7.97 -30.72
C SER A 351 -23.36 -8.34 -31.50
N HIS A 352 -23.52 -8.83 -32.72
CA HIS A 352 -22.41 -9.26 -33.57
C HIS A 352 -21.41 -8.12 -33.88
N ASN A 353 -21.87 -6.87 -33.81
CA ASN A 353 -21.05 -5.68 -33.97
C ASN A 353 -20.03 -5.48 -32.82
N LEU A 354 -20.27 -6.11 -31.66
CA LEU A 354 -19.38 -6.06 -30.50
C LEU A 354 -18.38 -7.22 -30.44
N LEU A 355 -18.43 -8.16 -31.39
CA LEU A 355 -17.58 -9.36 -31.39
C LEU A 355 -16.09 -9.02 -31.33
N ALA A 356 -15.65 -8.03 -32.12
CA ALA A 356 -14.26 -7.58 -32.13
C ALA A 356 -13.80 -7.09 -30.74
N TYR A 357 -14.66 -6.37 -30.03
CA TYR A 357 -14.38 -5.88 -28.68
C TYR A 357 -14.35 -7.01 -27.65
N ARG A 358 -15.31 -7.95 -27.75
CA ARG A 358 -15.34 -9.15 -26.90
C ARG A 358 -14.06 -9.95 -27.05
N ILE A 359 -13.54 -10.11 -28.27
CA ILE A 359 -12.27 -10.79 -28.53
C ILE A 359 -11.11 -10.06 -27.85
N CYS A 360 -10.97 -8.74 -28.03
CA CYS A 360 -9.90 -7.96 -27.39
C CYS A 360 -9.89 -8.12 -25.86
N ILE A 361 -11.03 -7.91 -25.21
CA ILE A 361 -11.13 -7.98 -23.75
C ILE A 361 -10.89 -9.42 -23.27
N THR A 362 -11.37 -10.43 -24.02
CA THR A 362 -11.11 -11.84 -23.69
C THR A 362 -9.62 -12.14 -23.72
N ILE A 363 -8.88 -11.65 -24.72
CA ILE A 363 -7.43 -11.89 -24.82
C ILE A 363 -6.70 -11.24 -23.65
N THR A 364 -7.01 -9.98 -23.33
CA THR A 364 -6.42 -9.32 -22.16
C THR A 364 -6.78 -10.05 -20.85
N ALA A 365 -8.01 -10.53 -20.71
CA ALA A 365 -8.42 -11.27 -19.53
C ALA A 365 -7.74 -12.64 -19.41
N VAL A 366 -7.64 -13.40 -20.50
CA VAL A 366 -6.90 -14.67 -20.54
C VAL A 366 -5.44 -14.44 -20.18
N GLN A 367 -4.84 -13.40 -20.74
CA GLN A 367 -3.48 -13.01 -20.43
C GLN A 367 -3.33 -12.60 -18.94
N GLY A 368 -4.32 -11.89 -18.38
CA GLY A 368 -4.40 -11.58 -16.95
C GLY A 368 -4.52 -12.82 -16.07
N VAL A 369 -5.28 -13.85 -16.49
CA VAL A 369 -5.35 -15.16 -15.83
C VAL A 369 -4.02 -15.90 -15.92
N LEU A 370 -3.35 -15.88 -17.08
CA LEU A 370 -2.04 -16.53 -17.23
C LEU A 370 -0.99 -15.85 -16.32
N VAL A 371 -0.95 -14.52 -16.30
CA VAL A 371 -0.04 -13.79 -15.41
C VAL A 371 -0.37 -14.06 -13.94
N SER A 372 -1.63 -13.87 -13.53
CA SER A 372 -2.02 -13.98 -12.11
C SER A 372 -2.04 -15.43 -11.61
N GLY A 373 -2.44 -16.36 -12.45
CA GLY A 373 -2.59 -17.77 -12.10
C GLY A 373 -1.29 -18.54 -12.25
N VAL A 374 -0.59 -18.42 -13.38
CA VAL A 374 0.64 -19.20 -13.62
C VAL A 374 1.84 -18.52 -12.96
N VAL A 375 1.97 -17.20 -13.05
CA VAL A 375 3.19 -16.51 -12.57
C VAL A 375 3.13 -16.25 -11.08
N VAL A 376 1.97 -15.81 -10.59
CA VAL A 376 1.86 -15.32 -9.23
C VAL A 376 1.44 -16.44 -8.27
N PHE A 377 0.38 -17.18 -8.60
CA PHE A 377 -0.11 -18.27 -7.74
C PHE A 377 0.77 -19.53 -7.79
N LEU A 378 1.37 -19.86 -8.94
CA LEU A 378 2.19 -21.09 -9.06
C LEU A 378 3.71 -20.88 -8.91
N SER A 379 4.28 -19.73 -9.32
CA SER A 379 5.74 -19.49 -9.30
C SER A 379 6.28 -18.42 -8.35
N ASN A 380 5.44 -17.64 -7.65
CA ASN A 380 5.88 -16.71 -6.58
C ASN A 380 7.25 -16.06 -6.87
N MET A 381 7.33 -15.30 -7.97
CA MET A 381 8.60 -14.84 -8.53
C MET A 381 9.12 -13.60 -7.81
N ILE A 382 10.34 -13.69 -7.28
CA ILE A 382 11.01 -12.60 -6.59
C ILE A 382 12.24 -12.17 -7.38
N HIS A 383 12.35 -10.87 -7.63
CA HIS A 383 13.49 -10.29 -8.30
C HIS A 383 14.55 -9.87 -7.27
N LEU A 384 15.79 -10.31 -7.48
CA LEU A 384 16.96 -9.99 -6.68
C LEU A 384 18.03 -9.33 -7.56
N PHE A 385 18.44 -8.14 -7.16
CA PHE A 385 19.58 -7.43 -7.76
C PHE A 385 20.70 -7.34 -6.74
N GLN A 386 21.81 -8.02 -7.02
CA GLN A 386 22.93 -8.06 -6.12
C GLN A 386 24.24 -8.02 -6.90
N TYR A 387 25.04 -6.97 -6.67
CA TYR A 387 26.29 -6.70 -7.40
C TYR A 387 26.05 -6.64 -8.91
N GLU A 388 26.70 -7.53 -9.67
CA GLU A 388 26.61 -7.64 -11.13
C GLU A 388 25.56 -8.66 -11.58
N ASN A 389 24.77 -9.24 -10.67
CA ASN A 389 23.80 -10.27 -11.00
C ASN A 389 22.36 -9.76 -10.84
N PHE A 390 21.54 -10.11 -11.82
CA PHE A 390 20.09 -10.07 -11.74
C PHE A 390 19.57 -11.50 -11.67
N ILE A 391 18.86 -11.82 -10.60
CA ILE A 391 18.36 -13.16 -10.33
C ILE A 391 16.85 -13.08 -10.13
N ILE A 392 16.13 -13.98 -10.77
CA ILE A 392 14.72 -14.26 -10.58
C ILE A 392 14.64 -15.55 -9.78
N ILE A 393 14.01 -15.46 -8.62
CA ILE A 393 13.90 -16.55 -7.67
C ILE A 393 12.45 -17.01 -7.69
N VAL A 394 12.26 -18.27 -8.08
CA VAL A 394 10.96 -18.88 -8.26
C VAL A 394 10.69 -19.80 -7.07
N TYR A 395 9.61 -19.51 -6.34
CA TYR A 395 9.16 -20.29 -5.19
C TYR A 395 7.84 -21.01 -5.49
N GLY A 396 7.46 -21.96 -4.65
CA GLY A 396 6.15 -22.60 -4.71
C GLY A 396 6.13 -23.84 -5.58
N PHE A 397 4.98 -24.12 -6.21
CA PHE A 397 4.74 -25.40 -6.88
C PHE A 397 5.69 -25.61 -8.06
N ILE A 398 6.02 -24.57 -8.82
CA ILE A 398 6.95 -24.67 -9.95
C ILE A 398 8.34 -25.16 -9.54
N ALA A 399 8.81 -24.78 -8.34
CA ALA A 399 10.10 -25.24 -7.82
C ALA A 399 10.09 -26.72 -7.36
N THR A 400 8.92 -27.35 -7.26
CA THR A 400 8.78 -28.77 -6.89
C THR A 400 8.64 -29.71 -8.10
N LEU A 401 8.49 -29.14 -9.30
CA LEU A 401 8.29 -29.90 -10.52
C LEU A 401 9.62 -30.39 -11.10
N ASP A 402 9.54 -31.37 -12.01
CA ASP A 402 10.68 -31.79 -12.82
C ASP A 402 11.34 -30.59 -13.50
N GLU A 403 12.67 -30.57 -13.56
CA GLU A 403 13.46 -29.45 -14.05
C GLU A 403 13.03 -28.99 -15.46
N SER A 404 12.74 -29.93 -16.36
CA SER A 404 12.31 -29.60 -17.73
C SER A 404 10.94 -28.91 -17.73
N PHE A 405 10.01 -29.41 -16.92
CA PHE A 405 8.66 -28.85 -16.82
C PHE A 405 8.64 -27.52 -16.04
N GLY A 406 9.45 -27.41 -14.99
CA GLY A 406 9.67 -26.17 -14.24
C GLY A 406 10.23 -25.08 -15.13
N HIS A 407 11.27 -25.37 -15.93
CA HIS A 407 11.83 -24.43 -16.91
C HIS A 407 10.78 -24.02 -17.96
N PHE A 408 10.02 -24.96 -18.51
CA PHE A 408 8.95 -24.64 -19.45
C PHE A 408 7.92 -23.66 -18.86
N LEU A 409 7.45 -23.92 -17.62
CA LEU A 409 6.50 -23.04 -16.94
C LEU A 409 7.12 -21.67 -16.62
N MET A 410 8.39 -21.62 -16.22
CA MET A 410 9.10 -20.35 -15.99
C MET A 410 9.23 -19.53 -17.27
N TYR A 411 9.64 -20.13 -18.39
CA TYR A 411 9.69 -19.39 -19.66
C TYR A 411 8.30 -18.96 -20.12
N SER A 412 7.29 -19.82 -19.99
CA SER A 412 5.89 -19.48 -20.25
C SER A 412 5.41 -18.29 -19.40
N SER A 413 5.86 -18.22 -18.15
CA SER A 413 5.59 -17.11 -17.24
C SER A 413 6.22 -15.78 -17.70
N PHE A 414 7.42 -15.84 -18.28
CA PHE A 414 8.08 -14.67 -18.88
C PHE A 414 7.34 -14.19 -20.12
N TYR A 415 6.97 -15.11 -21.02
CA TYR A 415 6.11 -14.77 -22.16
C TYR A 415 4.80 -14.12 -21.71
N SER A 416 4.16 -14.68 -20.68
CA SER A 416 2.91 -14.14 -20.15
C SER A 416 3.10 -12.73 -19.59
N THR A 417 4.16 -12.50 -18.81
CA THR A 417 4.47 -11.18 -18.23
C THR A 417 4.80 -10.15 -19.31
N PHE A 418 5.62 -10.50 -20.30
CA PHE A 418 5.99 -9.58 -21.39
C PHE A 418 4.85 -9.30 -22.36
N SER A 419 3.97 -10.29 -22.57
CA SER A 419 2.78 -10.10 -23.40
C SER A 419 1.87 -8.98 -22.89
N VAL A 420 1.92 -8.63 -21.59
CA VAL A 420 1.10 -7.56 -20.98
C VAL A 420 1.22 -6.24 -21.74
N PHE A 421 2.43 -5.82 -22.08
CA PHE A 421 2.63 -4.58 -22.82
C PHE A 421 2.79 -4.82 -24.33
N GLN A 422 3.31 -5.98 -24.75
CA GLN A 422 3.49 -6.30 -26.17
C GLN A 422 2.17 -6.60 -26.90
N CYS A 423 1.11 -7.01 -26.20
CA CYS A 423 -0.22 -7.24 -26.77
C CYS A 423 -1.11 -5.98 -26.80
N ILE A 424 -0.66 -4.85 -26.22
CA ILE A 424 -1.40 -3.58 -26.24
C ILE A 424 -1.78 -3.15 -27.67
N PRO A 425 -0.85 -3.15 -28.66
CA PRO A 425 -1.16 -2.79 -30.04
C PRO A 425 -2.29 -3.60 -30.66
N GLY A 426 -2.42 -4.88 -30.31
CA GLY A 426 -3.43 -5.77 -30.88
C GLY A 426 -4.84 -5.27 -30.62
N SER A 427 -5.15 -4.90 -29.38
CA SER A 427 -6.47 -4.33 -29.04
C SER A 427 -6.77 -3.03 -29.79
N CYS A 428 -5.74 -2.19 -29.96
CA CYS A 428 -5.83 -0.88 -30.60
C CYS A 428 -6.02 -0.99 -32.12
N PHE A 429 -5.27 -1.89 -32.77
CA PHE A 429 -5.38 -2.14 -34.19
C PHE A 429 -6.71 -2.79 -34.57
N ILE A 430 -7.24 -3.70 -33.74
CA ILE A 430 -8.56 -4.28 -34.00
C ILE A 430 -9.61 -3.17 -34.06
N GLN A 431 -9.55 -2.21 -33.13
CA GLN A 431 -10.46 -1.07 -33.13
C GLN A 431 -10.21 -0.16 -34.35
N TYR A 432 -8.95 0.16 -34.64
CA TYR A 432 -8.58 0.97 -35.78
C TYR A 432 -9.12 0.37 -37.09
N PHE A 433 -8.93 -0.93 -37.32
CA PHE A 433 -9.46 -1.62 -38.51
C PHE A 433 -10.98 -1.71 -38.49
N ALA A 434 -11.59 -1.93 -37.33
CA ALA A 434 -13.05 -1.93 -37.23
C ALA A 434 -13.66 -0.58 -37.63
N LEU A 435 -13.01 0.54 -37.30
CA LEU A 435 -13.45 1.89 -37.66
C LEU A 435 -13.06 2.32 -39.07
N CYS A 436 -11.80 2.12 -39.45
CA CYS A 436 -11.21 2.70 -40.65
C CYS A 436 -11.24 1.75 -41.86
N LYS A 437 -11.39 0.44 -41.64
CA LYS A 437 -11.36 -0.60 -42.66
C LYS A 437 -12.52 -1.60 -42.46
N PRO A 438 -13.78 -1.14 -42.50
CA PRO A 438 -14.94 -1.99 -42.21
C PRO A 438 -15.13 -3.15 -43.19
N HIS A 439 -14.54 -3.10 -44.39
CA HIS A 439 -14.58 -4.18 -45.37
C HIS A 439 -13.72 -5.40 -44.97
N PHE A 440 -12.78 -5.27 -44.02
CA PHE A 440 -12.00 -6.41 -43.54
C PHE A 440 -12.90 -7.37 -42.73
N LYS A 441 -12.78 -8.68 -43.00
CA LYS A 441 -13.45 -9.72 -42.21
C LYS A 441 -12.87 -9.77 -40.78
N THR A 442 -13.65 -10.21 -39.79
CA THR A 442 -13.21 -10.28 -38.38
C THR A 442 -11.90 -11.03 -38.20
N LEU A 443 -11.72 -12.17 -38.89
CA LEU A 443 -10.48 -12.95 -38.85
C LEU A 443 -9.28 -12.16 -39.41
N GLN A 444 -9.46 -11.44 -40.52
CA GLN A 444 -8.39 -10.61 -41.10
C GLN A 444 -8.00 -9.47 -40.14
N ARG A 445 -8.98 -8.79 -39.54
CA ARG A 445 -8.73 -7.75 -38.53
C ARG A 445 -7.94 -8.32 -37.36
N PHE A 446 -8.34 -9.49 -36.86
CA PHE A 446 -7.66 -10.17 -35.77
C PHE A 446 -6.20 -10.49 -36.11
N LEU A 447 -5.97 -11.18 -37.24
CA LEU A 447 -4.63 -11.58 -37.69
C LEU A 447 -3.71 -10.37 -37.90
N TYR A 448 -4.17 -9.33 -38.61
CA TYR A 448 -3.35 -8.13 -38.83
C TYR A 448 -3.04 -7.36 -37.56
N SER A 449 -3.96 -7.36 -36.59
CA SER A 449 -3.76 -6.62 -35.35
C SER A 449 -2.75 -7.27 -34.43
N TYR A 450 -2.79 -8.61 -34.32
CA TYR A 450 -1.89 -9.36 -33.45
C TYR A 450 -0.58 -9.79 -34.14
N ALA A 451 -0.45 -9.63 -35.46
CA ALA A 451 0.79 -9.91 -36.18
C ALA A 451 1.99 -9.14 -35.60
N LEU A 452 1.83 -7.84 -35.31
CA LEU A 452 2.89 -7.05 -34.68
C LEU A 452 3.22 -7.54 -33.27
N CYS A 453 2.21 -7.89 -32.48
CA CYS A 453 2.38 -8.42 -31.13
C CYS A 453 3.16 -9.74 -31.14
N ILE A 454 2.83 -10.65 -32.06
CA ILE A 454 3.54 -11.93 -32.24
C ILE A 454 4.98 -11.67 -32.69
N ALA A 455 5.20 -10.76 -33.64
CA ALA A 455 6.55 -10.41 -34.08
C ALA A 455 7.41 -9.87 -32.94
N MET A 456 6.85 -9.02 -32.05
CA MET A 456 7.56 -8.53 -30.86
C MET A 456 7.85 -9.65 -29.85
N LEU A 457 6.91 -10.56 -29.60
CA LEU A 457 7.13 -11.72 -28.72
C LEU A 457 8.24 -12.64 -29.27
N LEU A 458 8.26 -12.87 -30.58
CA LEU A 458 9.32 -13.63 -31.25
C LEU A 458 10.66 -12.88 -31.18
N TRP A 459 10.67 -11.56 -31.34
CA TRP A 459 11.86 -10.72 -31.16
C TRP A 459 12.42 -10.82 -29.73
N SER A 460 11.56 -10.86 -28.71
CA SER A 460 11.98 -10.95 -27.31
C SER A 460 12.44 -12.35 -26.88
N THR A 461 12.07 -13.40 -27.63
CA THR A 461 12.38 -14.79 -27.30
C THR A 461 13.86 -15.07 -27.01
N PRO A 462 14.83 -14.62 -27.85
CA PRO A 462 16.25 -14.91 -27.64
C PRO A 462 16.83 -14.25 -26.38
N TYR A 463 16.13 -13.27 -25.80
CA TYR A 463 16.48 -12.56 -24.58
C TYR A 463 15.88 -13.23 -23.34
N PHE A 464 14.74 -13.92 -23.45
CA PHE A 464 14.25 -14.78 -22.37
C PHE A 464 15.14 -16.01 -22.20
N LEU A 465 15.68 -16.53 -23.31
CA LEU A 465 16.58 -17.68 -23.30
C LEU A 465 18.00 -17.35 -22.79
N SER A 466 18.35 -16.07 -22.57
CA SER A 466 19.64 -15.72 -21.96
C SER A 466 19.65 -15.87 -20.44
N PHE A 467 18.48 -16.02 -19.82
CA PHE A 467 18.37 -16.42 -18.42
C PHE A 467 18.80 -17.87 -18.26
N HIS A 468 19.75 -18.09 -17.36
CA HIS A 468 20.32 -19.41 -17.10
C HIS A 468 20.39 -19.69 -15.61
N THR A 469 20.37 -20.97 -15.26
CA THR A 469 20.61 -21.45 -13.90
C THR A 469 22.11 -21.56 -13.67
N THR A 470 22.59 -21.10 -12.51
CA THR A 470 23.96 -21.39 -12.06
C THR A 470 23.95 -21.71 -10.57
N ARG A 471 24.88 -22.56 -10.14
CA ARG A 471 25.03 -22.89 -8.72
C ARG A 471 25.39 -21.64 -7.87
N SER A 472 26.10 -20.69 -8.46
CA SER A 472 26.41 -19.42 -7.79
C SER A 472 25.16 -18.57 -7.52
N PHE A 473 24.13 -18.64 -8.38
CA PHE A 473 22.85 -17.99 -8.10
C PHE A 473 22.13 -18.66 -6.92
N ASP A 474 22.09 -19.99 -6.87
CA ASP A 474 21.49 -20.72 -5.75
C ASP A 474 22.19 -20.41 -4.42
N ASP A 475 23.52 -20.38 -4.43
CA ASP A 475 24.31 -20.07 -3.23
C ASP A 475 24.08 -18.62 -2.79
N LEU A 476 23.95 -17.68 -3.73
CA LEU A 476 23.59 -16.29 -3.43
C LEU A 476 22.18 -16.17 -2.84
N VAL A 477 21.20 -16.91 -3.37
CA VAL A 477 19.84 -16.96 -2.82
C VAL A 477 19.85 -17.58 -1.42
N ARG A 478 20.60 -18.66 -1.20
CA ARG A 478 20.73 -19.29 0.12
C ARG A 478 21.36 -18.35 1.13
N ASP A 479 22.37 -17.57 0.73
CA ASP A 479 23.01 -16.61 1.62
C ASP A 479 22.06 -15.45 2.00
N ILE A 480 21.38 -14.88 1.01
CA ILE A 480 20.56 -13.67 1.20
C ILE A 480 19.17 -14.00 1.75
N HIS A 481 18.44 -14.91 1.10
CA HIS A 481 17.06 -15.23 1.45
C HIS A 481 16.97 -16.27 2.58
N GLN A 482 17.98 -17.13 2.75
CA GLN A 482 17.97 -18.24 3.70
C GLN A 482 16.63 -19.00 3.69
N PRO A 483 16.19 -19.55 2.53
CA PRO A 483 14.85 -20.08 2.31
C PRO A 483 14.49 -21.33 3.15
N GLY A 484 15.30 -21.69 4.15
CA GLY A 484 15.11 -22.87 4.98
C GLY A 484 15.20 -24.13 4.14
N CYS A 485 14.22 -25.02 4.30
CA CYS A 485 14.08 -26.25 3.52
C CYS A 485 13.16 -26.09 2.31
N GLU A 486 12.68 -24.88 2.01
CA GLU A 486 11.75 -24.69 0.91
C GLU A 486 12.48 -24.77 -0.44
N PRO A 487 11.94 -25.56 -1.39
CA PRO A 487 12.50 -25.63 -2.72
C PRO A 487 12.32 -24.30 -3.44
N PHE A 488 13.35 -23.91 -4.19
CA PHE A 488 13.36 -22.73 -5.02
C PHE A 488 14.19 -23.00 -6.27
N VAL A 489 13.96 -22.22 -7.33
CA VAL A 489 14.79 -22.22 -8.54
C VAL A 489 15.29 -20.80 -8.76
N ALA A 490 16.59 -20.63 -8.95
CA ALA A 490 17.20 -19.34 -9.24
C ALA A 490 17.67 -19.29 -10.71
N ILE A 491 17.09 -18.39 -11.49
CA ILE A 491 17.49 -18.13 -12.88
C ILE A 491 17.91 -16.68 -13.01
N GLY A 492 18.97 -16.39 -13.73
CA GLY A 492 19.51 -15.04 -13.76
C GLY A 492 20.37 -14.73 -14.97
N GLY A 493 20.94 -13.54 -14.94
CA GLY A 493 21.91 -13.06 -15.91
C GLY A 493 22.79 -11.97 -15.29
N GLN A 494 23.95 -11.74 -15.89
CA GLN A 494 24.82 -10.63 -15.50
C GLN A 494 24.23 -9.29 -15.96
N LEU A 495 24.48 -8.23 -15.21
CA LEU A 495 23.99 -6.88 -15.52
C LEU A 495 24.69 -6.31 -16.75
N MET A 496 26.01 -6.45 -16.80
CA MET A 496 26.88 -6.00 -17.89
C MET A 496 27.37 -7.19 -18.72
N PRO A 497 27.58 -7.02 -20.03
CA PRO A 497 28.04 -8.09 -20.90
C PRO A 497 29.47 -8.49 -20.55
N THR A 498 29.70 -9.80 -20.53
CA THR A 498 31.04 -10.41 -20.40
C THR A 498 31.31 -11.31 -21.61
N GLU A 499 32.55 -11.76 -21.77
CA GLU A 499 32.92 -12.69 -22.86
C GLU A 499 32.08 -13.98 -22.80
N ASP A 500 31.81 -14.49 -21.59
CA ASP A 500 31.02 -15.71 -21.36
C ASP A 500 29.51 -15.46 -21.50
N HIS A 501 29.06 -14.24 -21.19
CA HIS A 501 27.64 -13.88 -21.19
C HIS A 501 27.40 -12.58 -21.98
N PRO A 502 27.50 -12.63 -23.34
CA PRO A 502 27.34 -11.44 -24.17
C PRO A 502 25.90 -10.89 -24.14
N LYS A 503 24.91 -11.69 -23.73
CA LYS A 503 23.50 -11.28 -23.59
C LYS A 503 23.15 -10.90 -22.15
N ALA A 504 23.83 -9.88 -21.63
CA ALA A 504 23.58 -9.34 -20.31
C ALA A 504 22.23 -8.60 -20.20
N MET A 505 21.82 -8.29 -18.97
CA MET A 505 20.57 -7.60 -18.68
C MET A 505 20.50 -6.19 -19.24
N VAL A 506 21.64 -5.51 -19.43
CA VAL A 506 21.65 -4.23 -20.14
C VAL A 506 21.22 -4.38 -21.59
N ASN A 507 21.64 -5.45 -22.27
CA ASN A 507 21.23 -5.74 -23.65
C ASN A 507 19.75 -6.15 -23.68
N PHE A 508 19.30 -6.95 -22.71
CA PHE A 508 17.88 -7.22 -22.51
C PHE A 508 17.05 -5.94 -22.36
N ALA A 509 17.49 -5.00 -21.53
CA ALA A 509 16.78 -3.74 -21.30
C ALA A 509 16.78 -2.84 -22.55
N VAL A 510 17.94 -2.67 -23.19
CA VAL A 510 18.14 -1.72 -24.30
C VAL A 510 17.64 -2.25 -25.64
N GLU A 511 17.81 -3.53 -25.93
CA GLU A 511 17.49 -4.11 -27.24
C GLU A 511 16.15 -4.84 -27.28
N CYS A 512 15.63 -5.27 -26.12
CA CYS A 512 14.35 -5.97 -26.02
C CYS A 512 13.27 -5.12 -25.34
N VAL A 513 13.47 -4.70 -24.08
CA VAL A 513 12.43 -3.99 -23.31
C VAL A 513 12.13 -2.63 -23.94
N ILE A 514 13.13 -1.75 -24.08
CA ILE A 514 12.92 -0.38 -24.59
C ILE A 514 12.28 -0.36 -25.97
N PRO A 515 12.75 -1.13 -26.98
CA PRO A 515 12.18 -1.06 -28.32
C PRO A 515 10.76 -1.61 -28.38
N THR A 516 10.50 -2.77 -27.75
CA THR A 516 9.15 -3.35 -27.75
C THR A 516 8.16 -2.50 -26.97
N TYR A 517 8.60 -1.87 -25.88
CA TYR A 517 7.80 -0.89 -25.14
C TYR A 517 7.50 0.35 -26.00
N ALA A 518 8.52 0.96 -26.61
CA ALA A 518 8.37 2.13 -27.47
C ALA A 518 7.46 1.86 -28.68
N ILE A 519 7.64 0.72 -29.36
CA ILE A 519 6.79 0.29 -30.47
C ILE A 519 5.35 0.10 -30.00
N SER A 520 5.14 -0.56 -28.86
CA SER A 520 3.80 -0.85 -28.35
C SER A 520 3.03 0.44 -28.05
N TYR A 521 3.65 1.36 -27.32
CA TYR A 521 2.99 2.62 -26.93
C TYR A 521 2.95 3.67 -28.03
N GLY A 522 3.96 3.72 -28.89
CA GLY A 522 3.92 4.54 -30.10
C GLY A 522 2.78 4.12 -31.02
N THR A 523 2.57 2.82 -31.18
CA THR A 523 1.45 2.26 -31.95
C THR A 523 0.10 2.56 -31.32
N PHE A 524 -0.01 2.40 -29.99
CA PHE A 524 -1.20 2.81 -29.24
C PHE A 524 -1.53 4.30 -29.47
N ALA A 525 -0.55 5.19 -29.29
CA ALA A 525 -0.74 6.63 -29.48
C ALA A 525 -1.17 6.95 -30.92
N MET A 526 -0.54 6.34 -31.93
CA MET A 526 -0.94 6.50 -33.33
C MET A 526 -2.38 6.02 -33.58
N CYS A 527 -2.76 4.84 -33.06
CA CYS A 527 -4.10 4.30 -33.21
C CYS A 527 -5.15 5.22 -32.58
N VAL A 528 -4.90 5.71 -31.37
CA VAL A 528 -5.80 6.65 -30.67
C VAL A 528 -5.96 7.94 -31.47
N MET A 529 -4.87 8.53 -31.97
CA MET A 529 -4.92 9.75 -32.78
C MET A 529 -5.69 9.55 -34.10
N LYS A 530 -5.46 8.43 -34.80
CA LYS A 530 -6.17 8.11 -36.04
C LYS A 530 -7.66 7.83 -35.80
N CYS A 531 -8.00 7.07 -34.76
CA CYS A 531 -9.38 6.81 -34.38
C CYS A 531 -10.09 8.12 -34.01
N ARG A 532 -9.44 8.99 -33.22
CA ARG A 532 -9.96 10.32 -32.89
C ARG A 532 -10.28 11.12 -34.16
N LYS A 533 -9.34 11.21 -35.11
CA LYS A 533 -9.55 11.96 -36.36
C LYS A 533 -10.75 11.44 -37.17
N VAL A 534 -10.91 10.12 -37.26
CA VAL A 534 -12.05 9.52 -37.98
C VAL A 534 -13.37 9.78 -37.26
N ILE A 535 -13.40 9.63 -35.94
CA ILE A 535 -14.60 9.88 -35.11
C ILE A 535 -15.08 11.33 -35.25
N PHE A 536 -14.17 12.30 -35.41
CA PHE A 536 -14.53 13.71 -35.59
C PHE A 536 -14.98 14.06 -37.03
N ASN A 537 -14.55 13.31 -38.04
CA ASN A 537 -14.78 13.66 -39.44
C ASN A 537 -15.95 12.93 -40.11
N VAL A 538 -16.41 11.80 -39.55
CA VAL A 538 -17.50 11.01 -40.13
C VAL A 538 -18.83 11.43 -39.52
N LYS A 539 -19.84 11.66 -40.36
CA LYS A 539 -21.23 11.84 -39.92
C LYS A 539 -21.77 10.51 -39.38
N ILE A 540 -21.61 10.29 -38.08
CA ILE A 540 -22.10 9.12 -37.34
C ILE A 540 -23.28 9.57 -36.48
N SER A 541 -24.27 8.70 -36.26
CA SER A 541 -25.36 9.00 -35.31
C SER A 541 -24.82 9.33 -33.90
N ASP A 542 -25.47 10.24 -33.17
CA ASP A 542 -25.02 10.67 -31.84
C ASP A 542 -24.85 9.50 -30.86
N LYS A 543 -25.72 8.49 -30.96
CA LYS A 543 -25.66 7.27 -30.16
C LYS A 543 -24.38 6.47 -30.44
N THR A 544 -24.04 6.28 -31.70
CA THR A 544 -22.82 5.56 -32.12
C THR A 544 -21.56 6.39 -31.83
N LEU A 545 -21.64 7.72 -31.98
CA LEU A 545 -20.57 8.64 -31.62
C LEU A 545 -20.25 8.60 -30.12
N ALA A 546 -21.28 8.65 -29.27
CA ALA A 546 -21.14 8.54 -27.82
C ALA A 546 -20.55 7.17 -27.40
N MET A 547 -20.98 6.09 -28.06
CA MET A 547 -20.39 4.76 -27.85
C MET A 547 -18.91 4.72 -28.21
N HIS A 548 -18.50 5.25 -29.37
CA HIS A 548 -17.11 5.28 -29.78
C HIS A 548 -16.24 6.18 -28.91
N ARG A 549 -16.75 7.31 -28.41
CA ARG A 549 -16.02 8.17 -27.45
C ARG A 549 -15.79 7.46 -26.13
N LYS A 550 -16.83 6.86 -25.54
CA LYS A 550 -16.71 6.06 -24.30
C LYS A 550 -15.72 4.91 -24.49
N PHE A 551 -15.77 4.26 -25.64
CA PHE A 551 -14.86 3.18 -25.96
C PHE A 551 -13.40 3.66 -26.11
N LEU A 552 -13.16 4.80 -26.79
CA LEU A 552 -11.82 5.37 -26.91
C LEU A 552 -11.23 5.75 -25.55
N ILE A 553 -12.05 6.33 -24.67
CA ILE A 553 -11.65 6.64 -23.28
C ILE A 553 -11.31 5.35 -22.53
N MET A 554 -12.12 4.31 -22.66
CA MET A 554 -11.87 3.03 -22.01
C MET A 554 -10.61 2.34 -22.55
N LEU A 555 -10.41 2.32 -23.87
CA LEU A 555 -9.19 1.79 -24.48
C LEU A 555 -7.96 2.62 -24.05
N ALA A 556 -8.12 3.93 -23.91
CA ALA A 556 -7.10 4.78 -23.33
C ALA A 556 -6.84 4.40 -21.87
N MET A 557 -7.84 4.28 -21.01
CA MET A 557 -7.66 3.88 -19.61
C MET A 557 -7.05 2.48 -19.46
N GLN A 558 -7.52 1.50 -20.24
CA GLN A 558 -7.08 0.10 -20.15
C GLN A 558 -5.61 -0.06 -20.56
N ASN A 559 -5.08 0.79 -21.44
CA ASN A 559 -3.70 0.70 -21.92
C ASN A 559 -2.77 1.78 -21.32
N LEU A 560 -3.28 2.98 -21.06
CA LEU A 560 -2.54 4.11 -20.48
C LEU A 560 -2.36 3.97 -18.96
N LEU A 561 -3.34 3.39 -18.25
CA LEU A 561 -3.20 3.22 -16.80
C LEU A 561 -2.11 2.19 -16.48
N PRO A 562 -2.06 1.00 -17.11
CA PRO A 562 -0.90 0.12 -17.03
C PRO A 562 0.42 0.78 -17.45
N LEU A 563 0.41 1.60 -18.50
CA LEU A 563 1.59 2.38 -18.90
C LEU A 563 2.09 3.25 -17.76
N ILE A 564 1.22 4.04 -17.14
CA ILE A 564 1.60 4.96 -16.07
C ILE A 564 2.11 4.18 -14.85
N VAL A 565 1.39 3.13 -14.46
CA VAL A 565 1.76 2.29 -13.31
C VAL A 565 3.08 1.55 -13.54
N LEU A 566 3.33 1.06 -14.76
CA LEU A 566 4.50 0.24 -15.06
C LEU A 566 5.72 1.04 -15.54
N SER A 567 5.51 2.16 -16.24
CA SER A 567 6.60 2.98 -16.82
C SER A 567 7.60 3.45 -15.79
N ILE A 568 7.14 3.70 -14.57
CA ILE A 568 7.97 4.19 -13.48
C ILE A 568 8.85 3.07 -12.91
N PRO A 569 8.31 1.93 -12.43
CA PRO A 569 9.11 0.78 -12.01
C PRO A 569 10.05 0.29 -13.11
N VAL A 570 9.58 0.21 -14.36
CA VAL A 570 10.41 -0.20 -15.50
C VAL A 570 11.48 0.82 -15.82
N GLY A 571 11.17 2.12 -15.76
CA GLY A 571 12.15 3.18 -15.93
C GLY A 571 13.24 3.14 -14.86
N ILE A 572 12.87 2.89 -13.60
CA ILE A 572 13.81 2.70 -12.49
C ILE A 572 14.66 1.45 -12.73
N PHE A 573 14.03 0.35 -13.17
CA PHE A 573 14.74 -0.88 -13.52
C PHE A 573 15.77 -0.64 -14.62
N ILE A 574 15.38 0.00 -15.72
CA ILE A 574 16.28 0.32 -16.84
C ILE A 574 17.40 1.22 -16.35
N LEU A 575 17.08 2.29 -15.63
CA LEU A 575 18.08 3.22 -15.11
C LEU A 575 19.06 2.51 -14.17
N ALA A 576 18.56 1.63 -13.30
CA ALA A 576 19.41 0.90 -12.38
C ALA A 576 20.31 -0.12 -13.09
N VAL A 577 19.79 -0.83 -14.09
CA VAL A 577 20.59 -1.75 -14.93
C VAL A 577 21.67 -0.97 -15.68
N VAL A 578 21.30 0.11 -16.36
CA VAL A 578 22.24 0.93 -17.17
C VAL A 578 23.29 1.61 -16.30
N CYS A 579 22.94 2.07 -15.10
CA CYS A 579 23.86 2.75 -14.19
C CYS A 579 24.57 1.80 -13.20
N GLY A 580 24.31 0.49 -13.24
CA GLY A 580 24.85 -0.47 -12.29
C GLY A 580 24.45 -0.19 -10.83
N LEU A 581 23.24 0.34 -10.60
CA LEU A 581 22.77 0.68 -9.26
C LEU A 581 22.23 -0.58 -8.55
N PRO A 582 22.65 -0.85 -7.30
CA PRO A 582 22.07 -1.94 -6.52
C PRO A 582 20.60 -1.62 -6.22
N MET A 583 19.67 -2.35 -6.84
CA MET A 583 18.24 -2.10 -6.64
C MET A 583 17.72 -2.60 -5.30
N GLY A 584 18.35 -3.59 -4.67
CA GLY A 584 18.00 -4.03 -3.31
C GLY A 584 16.49 -4.27 -3.15
N ALA A 585 15.78 -3.39 -2.42
CA ALA A 585 14.32 -3.49 -2.24
C ALA A 585 13.48 -2.73 -3.29
N MET A 586 14.07 -1.97 -4.22
CA MET A 586 13.34 -1.43 -5.36
C MET A 586 12.78 -2.53 -6.26
N THR A 587 13.37 -3.73 -6.21
CA THR A 587 12.84 -4.92 -6.87
C THR A 587 11.47 -5.33 -6.32
N LEU A 588 11.13 -4.92 -5.09
CA LEU A 588 9.80 -5.12 -4.51
C LEU A 588 8.78 -4.24 -5.18
N VAL A 589 9.11 -2.96 -5.35
CA VAL A 589 8.25 -1.99 -6.06
C VAL A 589 8.02 -2.48 -7.49
N LEU A 590 9.08 -2.99 -8.14
CA LEU A 590 8.97 -3.61 -9.45
C LEU A 590 8.01 -4.81 -9.45
N SER A 591 8.20 -5.75 -8.52
CA SER A 591 7.40 -6.97 -8.43
C SER A 591 5.92 -6.64 -8.16
N PHE A 592 5.61 -5.85 -7.12
CA PHE A 592 4.23 -5.43 -6.82
C PHE A 592 3.58 -4.69 -7.99
N SER A 593 4.31 -3.78 -8.63
CA SER A 593 3.74 -3.02 -9.74
C SER A 593 3.41 -3.90 -10.94
N TYR A 594 4.22 -4.93 -11.23
CA TYR A 594 3.93 -5.91 -12.28
C TYR A 594 2.69 -6.75 -11.94
N TRP A 595 2.57 -7.20 -10.69
CA TRP A 595 1.50 -8.12 -10.27
C TRP A 595 0.15 -7.45 -10.04
N THR A 596 0.14 -6.14 -9.78
CA THR A 596 -1.11 -5.37 -9.71
C THR A 596 -1.73 -5.11 -11.10
N LEU A 597 -0.98 -5.25 -12.20
CA LEU A 597 -1.47 -4.94 -13.55
C LEU A 597 -2.70 -5.75 -13.98
N PRO A 598 -2.75 -7.08 -13.85
CA PRO A 598 -3.93 -7.86 -14.21
C PRO A 598 -5.18 -7.48 -13.42
N ILE A 599 -5.02 -7.04 -12.16
CA ILE A 599 -6.12 -6.56 -11.33
C ILE A 599 -6.67 -5.25 -11.90
N ILE A 600 -5.79 -4.29 -12.21
CA ILE A 600 -6.18 -3.00 -12.78
C ILE A 600 -6.86 -3.20 -14.14
N GLN A 601 -6.24 -3.97 -15.04
CA GLN A 601 -6.78 -4.26 -16.37
C GLN A 601 -8.12 -4.99 -16.30
N GLY A 602 -8.22 -6.01 -15.45
CA GLY A 602 -9.45 -6.77 -15.23
C GLY A 602 -10.57 -5.90 -14.65
N SER A 603 -10.26 -5.02 -13.69
CA SER A 603 -11.23 -4.13 -13.05
C SER A 603 -11.78 -3.09 -14.01
N VAL A 604 -10.91 -2.42 -14.79
CA VAL A 604 -11.34 -1.44 -15.81
C VAL A 604 -12.23 -2.10 -16.87
N ALA A 605 -11.87 -3.31 -17.31
CA ALA A 605 -12.67 -4.05 -18.26
C ALA A 605 -14.01 -4.53 -17.67
N LEU A 606 -14.04 -4.95 -16.40
CA LEU A 606 -15.25 -5.36 -15.70
C LEU A 606 -16.24 -4.19 -15.54
N MET A 607 -15.75 -3.01 -15.15
CA MET A 607 -16.55 -1.78 -15.08
C MET A 607 -17.23 -1.49 -16.42
N PHE A 608 -16.51 -1.69 -17.54
CA PHE A 608 -17.09 -1.50 -18.87
C PHE A 608 -18.18 -2.52 -19.19
N VAL A 609 -17.91 -3.81 -18.97
CA VAL A 609 -18.86 -4.91 -19.21
C VAL A 609 -20.14 -4.75 -18.38
N GLN A 610 -20.04 -4.21 -17.17
CA GLN A 610 -21.19 -3.89 -16.34
C GLN A 610 -21.98 -2.70 -16.90
N ARG A 611 -21.31 -1.58 -17.24
CA ARG A 611 -21.96 -0.35 -17.74
C ARG A 611 -22.68 -0.49 -19.08
N VAL A 612 -22.24 -1.40 -19.96
CA VAL A 612 -22.94 -1.64 -21.24
C VAL A 612 -24.34 -2.23 -21.03
N ASN A 613 -24.57 -2.96 -19.93
CA ASN A 613 -25.83 -3.66 -19.68
C ASN A 613 -26.91 -2.78 -19.05
N CYS A 614 -26.48 -1.83 -18.24
CA CYS A 614 -27.29 -0.84 -17.55
C CYS A 614 -28.32 -0.12 -18.44
N ASN A 615 -28.01 0.04 -19.73
CA ASN A 615 -28.85 0.79 -20.66
C ASN A 615 -29.77 -0.11 -21.50
N ALA A 616 -29.69 -1.44 -21.37
CA ALA A 616 -30.41 -2.38 -22.23
C ALA A 616 -31.51 -3.18 -21.51
N SER A 617 -31.59 -3.13 -20.18
CA SER A 617 -32.57 -3.92 -19.41
C SER A 617 -33.23 -3.11 -18.30
N THR A 618 -34.25 -2.33 -18.67
CA THR A 618 -35.40 -2.16 -17.79
C THR A 618 -36.09 -3.53 -17.67
N HIS A 619 -36.01 -4.13 -16.48
CA HIS A 619 -36.70 -5.35 -15.99
C HIS A 619 -35.87 -6.63 -15.76
N HIS A 620 -35.88 -7.02 -14.47
CA HIS A 620 -35.63 -8.34 -13.84
C HIS A 620 -34.21 -8.79 -13.45
N THR A 621 -33.75 -8.25 -12.30
CA THR A 621 -32.60 -8.63 -11.47
C THR A 621 -32.90 -9.74 -10.45
N LYS A 622 -33.28 -10.96 -10.85
CA LYS A 622 -33.63 -12.03 -9.87
C LYS A 622 -32.54 -13.05 -9.53
N SER A 623 -31.60 -13.45 -10.42
CA SER A 623 -30.68 -14.57 -10.12
C SER A 623 -29.30 -14.21 -9.56
N LEU A 624 -28.80 -12.98 -9.75
CA LEU A 624 -27.48 -12.56 -9.23
C LEU A 624 -27.46 -12.34 -7.71
N SER A 625 -28.62 -12.32 -7.04
CA SER A 625 -28.74 -11.91 -5.64
C SER A 625 -28.38 -13.00 -4.62
N SER A 626 -28.60 -14.29 -4.92
CA SER A 626 -28.43 -15.35 -3.89
C SER A 626 -26.97 -15.62 -3.52
N PHE A 627 -26.07 -15.68 -4.51
CA PHE A 627 -24.63 -15.91 -4.25
C PHE A 627 -23.97 -14.67 -3.64
N GLY A 628 -24.32 -13.47 -4.12
CA GLY A 628 -23.89 -12.21 -3.50
C GLY A 628 -24.30 -12.13 -2.03
N ARG A 629 -25.52 -12.55 -1.69
CA ARG A 629 -26.00 -12.63 -0.30
C ARG A 629 -25.18 -13.60 0.53
N PHE A 630 -24.90 -14.80 0.03
CA PHE A 630 -24.05 -15.77 0.73
C PHE A 630 -22.65 -15.20 1.04
N LEU A 631 -22.02 -14.54 0.06
CA LEU A 631 -20.71 -13.93 0.26
C LEU A 631 -20.73 -12.81 1.31
N ILE A 632 -21.79 -11.99 1.33
CA ILE A 632 -21.96 -10.94 2.34
C ILE A 632 -22.12 -11.56 3.74
N TYR A 633 -22.98 -12.56 3.92
CA TYR A 633 -23.13 -13.23 5.22
C TYR A 633 -21.84 -13.91 5.68
N SER A 634 -21.13 -14.58 4.77
CA SER A 634 -19.84 -15.22 5.06
C SER A 634 -18.77 -14.20 5.47
N SER A 635 -18.74 -13.03 4.82
CA SER A 635 -17.84 -11.93 5.17
C SER A 635 -18.15 -11.35 6.56
N PHE A 636 -19.43 -11.09 6.86
CA PHE A 636 -19.85 -10.64 8.19
C PHE A 636 -19.50 -11.67 9.26
N TYR A 637 -19.85 -12.94 9.05
CA TYR A 637 -19.55 -14.02 9.98
C TYR A 637 -18.04 -14.15 10.25
N SER A 638 -17.22 -14.09 9.21
CA SER A 638 -15.75 -14.16 9.31
C SER A 638 -15.19 -12.98 10.10
N THR A 639 -15.72 -11.78 9.87
CA THR A 639 -15.29 -10.56 10.57
C THR A 639 -15.59 -10.62 12.06
N PHE A 640 -16.79 -11.07 12.43
CA PHE A 640 -17.19 -11.22 13.84
C PHE A 640 -16.42 -12.34 14.55
N SER A 641 -16.06 -13.39 13.81
CA SER A 641 -15.25 -14.48 14.35
C SER A 641 -13.90 -14.01 14.90
N VAL A 642 -13.35 -12.92 14.36
CA VAL A 642 -12.02 -12.41 14.74
C VAL A 642 -11.94 -12.09 16.23
N PHE A 643 -12.86 -11.30 16.78
CA PHE A 643 -12.81 -10.95 18.21
C PHE A 643 -13.42 -12.03 19.10
N GLN A 644 -14.34 -12.85 18.58
CA GLN A 644 -14.92 -13.98 19.31
C GLN A 644 -13.92 -15.13 19.50
N CYS A 645 -12.88 -15.21 18.67
CA CYS A 645 -11.82 -16.20 18.83
C CYS A 645 -10.68 -15.76 19.76
N ILE A 646 -10.64 -14.49 20.19
CA ILE A 646 -9.60 -13.95 21.10
C ILE A 646 -9.47 -14.79 22.37
N PRO A 647 -10.56 -15.15 23.10
CA PRO A 647 -10.47 -15.99 24.29
C PRO A 647 -9.74 -17.30 24.08
N GLY A 648 -9.88 -17.94 22.92
CA GLY A 648 -9.27 -19.24 22.64
C GLY A 648 -7.76 -19.19 22.74
N SER A 649 -7.14 -18.19 22.11
CA SER A 649 -5.69 -17.99 22.17
C SER A 649 -5.17 -17.63 23.57
N CYS A 650 -6.02 -17.02 24.41
CA CYS A 650 -5.64 -16.58 25.75
C CYS A 650 -5.82 -17.70 26.79
N LEU A 651 -6.94 -18.43 26.70
CA LEU A 651 -7.27 -19.55 27.55
C LEU A 651 -6.31 -20.72 27.34
N ILE A 652 -5.87 -20.96 26.10
CA ILE A 652 -4.92 -22.04 25.84
C ILE A 652 -3.59 -21.78 26.55
N GLN A 653 -3.16 -20.52 26.62
CA GLN A 653 -1.97 -20.12 27.36
C GLN A 653 -2.18 -20.17 28.86
N PHE A 654 -3.33 -19.68 29.33
CA PHE A 654 -3.70 -19.77 30.73
C PHE A 654 -3.68 -21.22 31.21
N PHE A 655 -4.29 -22.15 30.46
CA PHE A 655 -4.27 -23.57 30.81
C PHE A 655 -2.88 -24.19 30.69
N ALA A 656 -2.10 -23.80 29.69
CA ALA A 656 -0.72 -24.26 29.56
C ALA A 656 0.15 -23.87 30.77
N LEU A 657 -0.05 -22.66 31.31
CA LEU A 657 0.71 -22.13 32.45
C LEU A 657 0.15 -22.57 33.80
N CYS A 658 -1.17 -22.52 33.97
CA CYS A 658 -1.82 -22.67 35.29
C CYS A 658 -2.39 -24.08 35.52
N LYS A 659 -2.57 -24.89 34.47
CA LYS A 659 -3.18 -26.23 34.52
C LYS A 659 -2.39 -27.24 33.67
N PRO A 660 -1.08 -27.45 33.94
CA PRO A 660 -0.22 -28.29 33.12
C PRO A 660 -0.64 -29.78 33.08
N HIS A 661 -1.46 -30.25 34.03
CA HIS A 661 -2.00 -31.62 34.04
C HIS A 661 -3.04 -31.89 32.93
N LEU A 662 -3.62 -30.86 32.31
CA LEU A 662 -4.50 -31.03 31.16
C LEU A 662 -3.66 -31.43 29.93
N ASN A 663 -4.09 -32.43 29.16
CA ASN A 663 -3.45 -32.77 27.89
C ASN A 663 -3.77 -31.71 26.81
N THR A 664 -2.99 -31.69 25.73
CA THR A 664 -3.10 -30.68 24.65
C THR A 664 -4.50 -30.60 24.06
N TRP A 665 -5.14 -31.75 23.85
CA TRP A 665 -6.49 -31.81 23.29
C TRP A 665 -7.55 -31.18 24.21
N LYS A 666 -7.55 -31.52 25.50
CA LYS A 666 -8.46 -30.91 26.49
C LYS A 666 -8.23 -29.40 26.60
N ARG A 667 -6.98 -28.93 26.57
CA ARG A 667 -6.67 -27.49 26.58
C ARG A 667 -7.26 -26.79 25.37
N PHE A 668 -7.06 -27.34 24.17
CA PHE A 668 -7.62 -26.82 22.93
C PHE A 668 -9.15 -26.78 22.99
N LEU A 669 -9.78 -27.91 23.35
CA LEU A 669 -11.24 -28.04 23.44
C LEU A 669 -11.83 -27.02 24.42
N TYR A 670 -11.31 -26.92 25.65
CA TYR A 670 -11.83 -25.96 26.63
C TYR A 670 -11.59 -24.50 26.23
N SER A 671 -10.51 -24.23 25.50
CA SER A 671 -10.17 -22.88 25.08
C SER A 671 -11.07 -22.39 23.95
N TYR A 672 -11.39 -23.25 22.98
CA TYR A 672 -12.24 -22.89 21.85
C TYR A 672 -13.73 -23.18 22.07
N ALA A 673 -14.11 -23.93 23.12
CA ALA A 673 -15.53 -24.14 23.47
C ALA A 673 -16.28 -22.82 23.71
N ILE A 674 -15.66 -21.85 24.40
CA ILE A 674 -16.27 -20.53 24.60
C ILE A 674 -16.38 -19.73 23.29
N CYS A 675 -15.40 -19.84 22.40
CA CYS A 675 -15.42 -19.20 21.09
C CYS A 675 -16.54 -19.79 20.22
N ALA A 676 -16.67 -21.12 20.21
CA ALA A 676 -17.73 -21.82 19.49
C ALA A 676 -19.13 -21.47 20.05
N ALA A 677 -19.27 -21.40 21.38
CA ALA A 677 -20.52 -20.97 22.01
C ALA A 677 -20.91 -19.54 21.62
N MET A 678 -19.94 -18.60 21.57
CA MET A 678 -20.19 -17.23 21.11
C MET A 678 -20.56 -17.17 19.62
N LEU A 679 -19.89 -17.94 18.77
CA LEU A 679 -20.21 -18.01 17.33
C LEU A 679 -21.63 -18.56 17.09
N LEU A 680 -22.00 -19.63 17.79
CA LEU A 680 -23.35 -20.20 17.75
C LEU A 680 -24.37 -19.21 18.30
N TRP A 681 -24.05 -18.50 19.39
CA TRP A 681 -24.89 -17.44 19.94
C TRP A 681 -25.11 -16.31 18.93
N SER A 682 -24.09 -15.90 18.19
CA SER A 682 -24.16 -14.79 17.23
C SER A 682 -24.87 -15.16 15.93
N THR A 683 -24.90 -16.44 15.56
CA THR A 683 -25.46 -16.90 14.28
C THR A 683 -26.90 -16.43 14.02
N PRO A 684 -27.85 -16.54 14.96
CA PRO A 684 -29.22 -16.08 14.77
C PRO A 684 -29.36 -14.56 14.62
N TYR A 685 -28.36 -13.78 15.02
CA TYR A 685 -28.38 -12.31 14.91
C TYR A 685 -27.80 -11.83 13.57
N PHE A 686 -27.02 -12.65 12.86
CA PHE A 686 -26.68 -12.34 11.46
C PHE A 686 -27.90 -12.40 10.55
N LEU A 687 -28.93 -13.15 10.94
CA LEU A 687 -30.23 -13.17 10.25
C LEU A 687 -31.03 -11.87 10.42
N SER A 688 -30.62 -10.96 11.32
CA SER A 688 -31.18 -9.61 11.40
C SER A 688 -30.90 -8.81 10.13
N PHE A 689 -29.79 -9.11 9.46
CA PHE A 689 -29.49 -8.60 8.13
C PHE A 689 -30.33 -9.37 7.14
N HIS A 690 -31.21 -8.68 6.42
CA HIS A 690 -32.05 -9.28 5.40
C HIS A 690 -32.08 -8.38 4.16
N PRO A 691 -32.28 -8.97 2.96
CA PRO A 691 -32.50 -8.20 1.76
C PRO A 691 -33.92 -7.63 1.79
N ALA A 692 -34.05 -6.33 1.55
CA ALA A 692 -35.34 -5.68 1.36
C ALA A 692 -35.21 -4.63 0.27
N ASN A 693 -36.25 -4.45 -0.55
CA ASN A 693 -36.25 -3.44 -1.61
C ASN A 693 -36.04 -2.03 -1.04
N SER A 694 -36.54 -1.77 0.17
CA SER A 694 -36.32 -0.52 0.88
C SER A 694 -34.84 -0.23 1.16
N PHE A 695 -34.00 -1.25 1.35
CA PHE A 695 -32.55 -1.05 1.47
C PHE A 695 -31.90 -0.78 0.12
N ASP A 696 -32.39 -1.42 -0.95
CA ASP A 696 -31.91 -1.12 -2.29
C ASP A 696 -32.25 0.32 -2.70
N ASP A 697 -33.47 0.76 -2.39
CA ASP A 697 -33.93 2.14 -2.62
C ASP A 697 -33.13 3.11 -1.75
N LEU A 698 -32.90 2.79 -0.47
CA LEU A 698 -32.04 3.60 0.40
C LEU A 698 -30.61 3.73 -0.13
N VAL A 699 -30.02 2.63 -0.64
CA VAL A 699 -28.68 2.67 -1.26
C VAL A 699 -28.70 3.49 -2.55
N ARG A 700 -29.79 3.44 -3.33
CA ARG A 700 -29.95 4.31 -4.52
C ARG A 700 -30.06 5.77 -4.15
N ASP A 701 -30.80 6.07 -3.10
CA ASP A 701 -31.00 7.44 -2.62
C ASP A 701 -29.71 8.03 -2.05
N ILE A 702 -28.97 7.23 -1.25
CA ILE A 702 -27.75 7.67 -0.55
C ILE A 702 -26.53 7.67 -1.48
N HIS A 703 -26.27 6.56 -2.17
CA HIS A 703 -25.02 6.35 -2.91
C HIS A 703 -25.15 6.65 -4.39
N GLN A 704 -26.37 6.85 -4.90
CA GLN A 704 -26.67 7.06 -6.31
C GLN A 704 -25.76 6.23 -7.23
N PRO A 705 -25.76 4.88 -7.08
CA PRO A 705 -24.82 4.01 -7.76
C PRO A 705 -25.19 3.88 -9.24
N GLY A 706 -25.27 5.00 -9.96
CA GLY A 706 -25.77 5.17 -11.32
C GLY A 706 -26.67 4.04 -11.77
N CYS A 707 -26.15 3.26 -12.71
CA CYS A 707 -26.78 2.02 -13.12
C CYS A 707 -26.01 0.77 -12.66
N GLU A 708 -25.00 0.93 -11.79
CA GLU A 708 -24.13 -0.15 -11.38
C GLU A 708 -24.92 -1.17 -10.54
N PRO A 709 -24.87 -2.47 -10.89
CA PRO A 709 -25.60 -3.48 -10.13
C PRO A 709 -24.98 -3.63 -8.74
N PHE A 710 -25.79 -3.48 -7.71
CA PHE A 710 -25.39 -3.67 -6.32
C PHE A 710 -26.35 -4.66 -5.62
N VAL A 711 -25.95 -5.14 -4.46
CA VAL A 711 -26.78 -5.96 -3.56
C VAL A 711 -26.77 -5.30 -2.21
N ALA A 712 -27.91 -4.79 -1.74
CA ALA A 712 -28.04 -4.30 -0.38
C ALA A 712 -28.59 -5.39 0.55
N ILE A 713 -28.00 -5.48 1.74
CA ILE A 713 -28.55 -6.23 2.87
C ILE A 713 -28.46 -5.28 4.06
N GLY A 714 -29.58 -5.08 4.75
CA GLY A 714 -29.66 -4.17 5.88
C GLY A 714 -30.42 -4.80 7.04
N GLY A 715 -30.43 -4.11 8.16
CA GLY A 715 -31.30 -4.40 9.30
C GLY A 715 -32.01 -3.13 9.71
N LEU A 716 -33.26 -3.25 10.19
CA LEU A 716 -33.96 -2.11 10.78
C LEU A 716 -33.27 -1.70 12.08
N LEU A 717 -33.21 -0.40 12.36
CA LEU A 717 -32.59 0.09 13.59
C LEU A 717 -33.33 -0.43 14.84
N MET A 718 -34.65 -0.30 14.82
CA MET A 718 -35.59 -0.75 15.87
C MET A 718 -36.42 -1.94 15.38
N PRO A 719 -36.84 -2.85 16.27
CA PRO A 719 -37.66 -3.99 15.89
C PRO A 719 -39.04 -3.52 15.39
N SER A 720 -39.55 -4.19 14.37
CA SER A 720 -40.92 -4.01 13.85
C SER A 720 -41.73 -5.29 14.03
N GLN A 721 -43.04 -5.23 13.79
CA GLN A 721 -43.90 -6.42 13.83
C GLN A 721 -43.45 -7.48 12.82
N ASP A 722 -42.95 -7.06 11.65
CA ASP A 722 -42.49 -7.96 10.58
C ASP A 722 -41.03 -8.43 10.77
N HIS A 723 -40.22 -7.63 11.49
CA HIS A 723 -38.81 -7.90 11.73
C HIS A 723 -38.47 -7.68 13.20
N SER A 724 -38.74 -8.69 14.02
CA SER A 724 -38.47 -8.68 15.46
C SER A 724 -36.98 -8.60 15.81
N LYS A 725 -36.09 -8.90 14.86
CA LYS A 725 -34.63 -8.85 15.00
C LYS A 725 -34.06 -7.62 14.32
N ALA A 726 -33.78 -6.60 15.13
CA ALA A 726 -33.24 -5.32 14.68
C ALA A 726 -31.73 -5.18 14.95
N MET A 727 -31.15 -4.11 14.41
CA MET A 727 -29.76 -3.72 14.63
C MET A 727 -29.47 -3.40 16.09
N ILE A 728 -30.44 -2.85 16.83
CA ILE A 728 -30.30 -2.64 18.27
C ILE A 728 -30.14 -3.96 19.03
N ASN A 729 -30.90 -5.01 18.67
CA ASN A 729 -30.75 -6.34 19.27
C ASN A 729 -29.39 -6.94 18.88
N PHE A 730 -28.96 -6.76 17.63
CA PHE A 730 -27.64 -7.18 17.20
C PHE A 730 -26.53 -6.50 18.03
N ALA A 731 -26.60 -5.18 18.22
CA ALA A 731 -25.61 -4.44 19.00
C ALA A 731 -25.62 -4.83 20.49
N VAL A 732 -26.79 -4.85 21.13
CA VAL A 732 -26.95 -5.01 22.58
C VAL A 732 -26.89 -6.47 23.02
N GLU A 733 -27.48 -7.40 22.27
CA GLU A 733 -27.62 -8.81 22.66
C GLU A 733 -26.54 -9.71 22.05
N CYS A 734 -25.86 -9.25 20.99
CA CYS A 734 -24.79 -10.00 20.33
C CYS A 734 -23.43 -9.30 20.44
N VAL A 735 -23.26 -8.08 19.93
CA VAL A 735 -21.93 -7.43 19.89
C VAL A 735 -21.43 -7.11 21.29
N MET A 736 -22.18 -6.35 22.10
CA MET A 736 -21.74 -5.95 23.44
C MET A 736 -21.39 -7.14 24.35
N PRO A 737 -22.22 -8.19 24.46
CA PRO A 737 -21.92 -9.32 25.36
C PRO A 737 -20.74 -10.13 24.86
N THR A 738 -20.67 -10.45 23.57
CA THR A 738 -19.53 -11.23 23.03
C THR A 738 -18.23 -10.45 23.10
N TYR A 739 -18.27 -9.14 22.91
CA TYR A 739 -17.13 -8.25 23.10
C TYR A 739 -16.69 -8.21 24.58
N ALA A 740 -17.63 -8.01 25.51
CA ALA A 740 -17.35 -8.00 26.95
C ALA A 740 -16.79 -9.34 27.45
N ILE A 741 -17.36 -10.47 27.01
CA ILE A 741 -16.87 -11.81 27.33
C ILE A 741 -15.47 -12.01 26.77
N SER A 742 -15.23 -11.63 25.50
CA SER A 742 -13.93 -11.81 24.86
C SER A 742 -12.82 -11.08 25.60
N TYR A 743 -13.02 -9.79 25.87
CA TYR A 743 -12.00 -8.96 26.48
C TYR A 743 -11.92 -9.10 28.00
N GLY A 744 -13.04 -9.40 28.67
CA GLY A 744 -13.04 -9.80 30.07
C GLY A 744 -12.21 -11.07 30.27
N THR A 745 -12.40 -12.08 29.41
CA THR A 745 -11.61 -13.32 29.44
C THR A 745 -10.13 -13.04 29.17
N PHE A 746 -9.81 -12.23 28.17
CA PHE A 746 -8.43 -11.80 27.90
C PHE A 746 -7.80 -11.11 29.12
N ALA A 747 -8.46 -10.12 29.71
CA ALA A 747 -7.96 -9.38 30.87
C ALA A 747 -7.73 -10.31 32.07
N VAL A 748 -8.69 -11.20 32.37
CA VAL A 748 -8.56 -12.19 33.43
C VAL A 748 -7.39 -13.14 33.17
N CYS A 749 -7.24 -13.65 31.94
CA CYS A 749 -6.13 -14.52 31.56
C CYS A 749 -4.78 -13.81 31.74
N VAL A 750 -4.64 -12.58 31.23
CA VAL A 750 -3.41 -11.79 31.36
C VAL A 750 -3.08 -11.50 32.83
N MET A 751 -4.08 -11.09 33.63
CA MET A 751 -3.89 -10.83 35.07
C MET A 751 -3.48 -12.09 35.84
N LYS A 752 -4.14 -13.23 35.58
CA LYS A 752 -3.81 -14.51 36.23
C LYS A 752 -2.43 -15.01 35.80
N CYS A 753 -2.11 -14.97 34.50
CA CYS A 753 -0.78 -15.31 33.99
C CYS A 753 0.30 -14.42 34.60
N ARG A 754 0.07 -13.10 34.69
CA ARG A 754 0.99 -12.16 35.35
C ARG A 754 1.16 -12.49 36.83
N LYS A 755 0.07 -12.74 37.56
CA LYS A 755 0.10 -13.11 38.99
C LYS A 755 0.86 -14.41 39.20
N VAL A 756 0.67 -15.41 38.35
CA VAL A 756 1.42 -16.67 38.42
C VAL A 756 2.90 -16.42 38.13
N LEU A 757 3.24 -15.68 37.08
CA LEU A 757 4.63 -15.33 36.76
C LEU A 757 5.32 -14.44 37.82
N SER A 758 4.55 -13.74 38.67
CA SER A 758 5.10 -12.93 39.77
C SER A 758 5.09 -13.63 41.14
N SER A 759 4.16 -14.55 41.38
CA SER A 759 3.99 -15.25 42.67
C SER A 759 4.73 -16.58 42.75
N LEU A 760 5.07 -17.17 41.60
CA LEU A 760 5.88 -18.37 41.58
C LEU A 760 7.32 -18.02 41.98
N ASN A 761 7.63 -18.20 43.27
CA ASN A 761 8.96 -18.55 43.79
C ASN A 761 9.42 -19.94 43.27
N VAL A 762 8.84 -20.41 42.17
CA VAL A 762 9.21 -21.67 41.52
C VAL A 762 10.52 -21.41 40.80
N LYS A 763 11.45 -22.35 40.96
CA LYS A 763 12.75 -22.42 40.29
C LYS A 763 12.62 -22.60 38.77
N LEU A 764 11.84 -21.76 38.09
CA LEU A 764 11.90 -21.62 36.64
C LEU A 764 13.24 -20.96 36.32
N SER A 765 13.92 -21.47 35.31
CA SER A 765 15.13 -20.81 34.83
C SER A 765 14.79 -19.37 34.43
N GLU A 766 15.72 -18.45 34.66
CA GLU A 766 15.57 -17.03 34.28
C GLU A 766 15.21 -16.88 32.80
N LYS A 767 15.71 -17.81 31.97
CA LYS A 767 15.39 -17.95 30.55
C LYS A 767 13.93 -18.29 30.29
N THR A 768 13.37 -19.28 31.00
CA THR A 768 11.96 -19.66 30.88
C THR A 768 11.05 -18.51 31.33
N LEU A 769 11.44 -17.81 32.39
CA LEU A 769 10.68 -16.67 32.91
C LEU A 769 10.71 -15.48 31.94
N ALA A 770 11.86 -15.19 31.34
CA ALA A 770 12.00 -14.17 30.28
C ALA A 770 11.20 -14.54 29.02
N MET A 771 11.17 -15.83 28.65
CA MET A 771 10.37 -16.32 27.53
C MET A 771 8.87 -16.11 27.79
N HIS A 772 8.37 -16.49 28.97
CA HIS A 772 6.97 -16.29 29.32
C HIS A 772 6.57 -14.82 29.41
N ARG A 773 7.44 -13.93 29.92
CA ARG A 773 7.18 -12.48 29.91
C ARG A 773 7.07 -11.92 28.49
N LYS A 774 8.00 -12.29 27.61
CA LYS A 774 7.97 -11.88 26.19
C LYS A 774 6.72 -12.41 25.49
N PHE A 775 6.35 -13.66 25.77
CA PHE A 775 5.16 -14.28 25.22
C PHE A 775 3.88 -13.58 25.71
N LEU A 776 3.80 -13.21 26.98
CA LEU A 776 2.68 -12.44 27.54
C LEU A 776 2.54 -11.05 26.90
N ILE A 777 3.66 -10.35 26.68
CA ILE A 777 3.67 -9.04 25.98
C ILE A 777 3.19 -9.21 24.54
N MET A 778 3.59 -10.30 23.88
CA MET A 778 3.18 -10.57 22.50
C MET A 778 1.72 -10.99 22.40
N LEU A 779 1.22 -11.84 23.31
CA LEU A 779 -0.22 -12.12 23.42
C LEU A 779 -1.00 -10.83 23.68
N ALA A 780 -0.47 -9.96 24.55
CA ALA A 780 -1.08 -8.67 24.79
C ALA A 780 -1.09 -7.82 23.50
N LEU A 781 0.01 -7.70 22.76
CA LEU A 781 0.03 -6.98 21.48
C LEU A 781 -0.90 -7.60 20.44
N GLN A 782 -0.94 -8.93 20.31
CA GLN A 782 -1.76 -9.65 19.34
C GLN A 782 -3.26 -9.47 19.58
N ASN A 783 -3.69 -9.28 20.84
CA ASN A 783 -5.10 -9.16 21.17
C ASN A 783 -5.52 -7.72 21.50
N LEU A 784 -4.61 -6.90 22.05
CA LEU A 784 -4.85 -5.50 22.41
C LEU A 784 -4.73 -4.56 21.21
N LEU A 785 -3.86 -4.84 20.24
CA LEU A 785 -3.74 -3.96 19.06
C LEU A 785 -4.98 -4.07 18.15
N PRO A 786 -5.48 -5.29 17.81
CA PRO A 786 -6.79 -5.45 17.20
C PRO A 786 -7.93 -4.82 18.00
N LEU A 787 -7.89 -4.91 19.33
CA LEU A 787 -8.85 -4.24 20.21
C LEU A 787 -8.80 -2.72 20.01
N ILE A 788 -7.64 -2.08 20.07
CA ILE A 788 -7.52 -0.63 19.92
C ILE A 788 -8.05 -0.20 18.55
N VAL A 789 -7.72 -0.95 17.51
CA VAL A 789 -8.13 -0.66 16.13
C VAL A 789 -9.63 -0.85 15.93
N LEU A 790 -10.25 -1.89 16.51
CA LEU A 790 -11.69 -2.13 16.37
C LEU A 790 -12.56 -1.44 17.42
N SER A 791 -12.05 -1.17 18.60
CA SER A 791 -12.83 -0.61 19.73
C SER A 791 -13.40 0.75 19.42
N LEU A 792 -12.63 1.60 18.74
CA LEU A 792 -13.10 2.92 18.35
C LEU A 792 -14.22 2.83 17.29
N PRO A 793 -14.06 2.12 16.15
CA PRO A 793 -15.13 1.94 15.17
C PRO A 793 -16.37 1.22 15.73
N VAL A 794 -16.18 0.12 16.48
CA VAL A 794 -17.28 -0.65 17.07
C VAL A 794 -17.99 0.18 18.15
N GLY A 795 -17.25 0.97 18.93
CA GLY A 795 -17.81 1.91 19.90
C GLY A 795 -18.65 3.01 19.23
N ILE A 796 -18.14 3.61 18.15
CA ILE A 796 -18.88 4.58 17.32
C ILE A 796 -20.15 3.94 16.75
N PHE A 797 -20.05 2.70 16.25
CA PHE A 797 -21.20 1.96 15.74
C PHE A 797 -22.25 1.68 16.81
N ILE A 798 -21.85 1.20 18.00
CA ILE A 798 -22.77 0.95 19.11
C ILE A 798 -23.43 2.25 19.56
N LEU A 799 -22.65 3.33 19.72
CA LEU A 799 -23.18 4.64 20.10
C LEU A 799 -24.17 5.17 19.06
N ALA A 800 -23.89 4.99 17.78
CA ALA A 800 -24.78 5.41 16.71
C ALA A 800 -26.06 4.57 16.67
N VAL A 801 -25.95 3.25 16.82
CA VAL A 801 -27.11 2.35 16.83
C VAL A 801 -27.99 2.59 18.07
N VAL A 802 -27.40 2.71 19.25
CA VAL A 802 -28.13 2.94 20.51
C VAL A 802 -28.69 4.36 20.58
N GLY A 803 -27.94 5.35 20.10
CA GLY A 803 -28.35 6.76 20.07
C GLY A 803 -29.25 7.13 18.89
N GLY A 804 -29.49 6.20 17.95
CA GLY A 804 -30.21 6.47 16.71
C GLY A 804 -29.58 7.55 15.83
N LEU A 805 -28.25 7.68 15.88
CA LEU A 805 -27.51 8.70 15.13
C LEU A 805 -27.28 8.22 13.69
N PRO A 806 -27.49 9.08 12.68
CA PRO A 806 -27.15 8.75 11.30
C PRO A 806 -25.63 8.59 11.18
N MET A 807 -25.16 7.43 10.70
CA MET A 807 -23.73 7.19 10.55
C MET A 807 -23.15 7.74 9.24
N GLY A 808 -23.91 7.84 8.14
CA GLY A 808 -23.42 8.36 6.85
C GLY A 808 -22.03 7.79 6.47
N ALA A 809 -21.09 8.68 6.15
CA ALA A 809 -19.69 8.42 5.83
C ALA A 809 -18.88 7.84 6.98
N MET A 810 -19.32 7.94 8.24
CA MET A 810 -18.62 7.27 9.36
C MET A 810 -18.63 5.75 9.22
N THR A 811 -19.55 5.19 8.41
CA THR A 811 -19.51 3.78 8.00
C THR A 811 -18.25 3.42 7.18
N LEU A 812 -17.59 4.39 6.53
CA LEU A 812 -16.32 4.17 5.85
C LEU A 812 -15.17 3.92 6.84
N VAL A 813 -15.16 4.62 7.97
CA VAL A 813 -14.17 4.38 9.05
C VAL A 813 -14.34 2.96 9.60
N LEU A 814 -15.59 2.54 9.77
CA LEU A 814 -15.94 1.18 10.14
C LEU A 814 -15.39 0.16 9.13
N SER A 815 -15.69 0.40 7.85
CA SER A 815 -15.27 -0.45 6.74
C SER A 815 -13.75 -0.54 6.66
N PHE A 816 -13.05 0.59 6.66
CA PHE A 816 -11.59 0.66 6.60
C PHE A 816 -10.93 -0.06 7.78
N SER A 817 -11.48 0.09 8.98
CA SER A 817 -10.97 -0.57 10.18
C SER A 817 -11.17 -2.09 10.11
N TYR A 818 -12.27 -2.56 9.53
CA TYR A 818 -12.47 -3.98 9.25
C TYR A 818 -11.47 -4.51 8.21
N TRP A 819 -11.14 -3.74 7.17
CA TRP A 819 -10.15 -4.15 6.16
C TRP A 819 -8.71 -4.12 6.67
N THR A 820 -8.36 -3.21 7.60
CA THR A 820 -7.02 -3.12 8.18
C THR A 820 -6.76 -4.18 9.26
N LEU A 821 -7.81 -4.73 9.88
CA LEU A 821 -7.68 -5.68 10.98
C LEU A 821 -6.88 -6.96 10.62
N PRO A 822 -7.16 -7.68 9.51
CA PRO A 822 -6.39 -8.86 9.15
C PRO A 822 -4.91 -8.55 8.90
N ILE A 823 -4.62 -7.36 8.34
CA ILE A 823 -3.25 -6.91 8.05
C ILE A 823 -2.48 -6.72 9.36
N ILE A 824 -3.09 -6.07 10.35
CA ILE A 824 -2.48 -5.81 11.65
C ILE A 824 -2.28 -7.14 12.41
N GLN A 825 -3.28 -8.01 12.42
CA GLN A 825 -3.18 -9.32 13.06
C GLN A 825 -2.08 -10.19 12.43
N GLY A 826 -2.05 -10.26 11.10
CA GLY A 826 -1.01 -10.95 10.35
C GLY A 826 0.38 -10.41 10.69
N SER A 827 0.53 -9.08 10.72
CA SER A 827 1.80 -8.41 11.03
C SER A 827 2.30 -8.72 12.45
N VAL A 828 1.44 -8.67 13.48
CA VAL A 828 1.85 -8.98 14.85
C VAL A 828 2.13 -10.48 15.04
N ALA A 829 1.36 -11.36 14.41
CA ALA A 829 1.62 -12.80 14.41
C ALA A 829 2.98 -13.13 13.78
N LEU A 830 3.31 -12.51 12.65
CA LEU A 830 4.61 -12.63 11.99
C LEU A 830 5.75 -12.14 12.88
N LEU A 831 5.62 -10.96 13.48
CA LEU A 831 6.62 -10.43 14.42
C LEU A 831 6.86 -11.38 15.60
N PHE A 832 5.82 -12.06 16.07
CA PHE A 832 5.94 -13.04 17.16
C PHE A 832 6.77 -14.26 16.75
N VAL A 833 6.37 -14.92 15.66
CA VAL A 833 7.03 -16.15 15.17
C VAL A 833 8.52 -15.89 14.93
N GLN A 834 8.85 -14.74 14.35
CA GLN A 834 10.24 -14.34 14.11
C GLN A 834 11.05 -14.16 15.40
N ARG A 835 10.44 -13.54 16.42
CA ARG A 835 11.11 -13.30 17.70
C ARG A 835 11.34 -14.60 18.47
N VAL A 836 10.48 -15.60 18.30
CA VAL A 836 10.68 -16.93 18.88
C VAL A 836 11.81 -17.65 18.13
N ALA A 837 11.74 -17.73 16.80
CA ALA A 837 12.72 -18.44 15.97
C ALA A 837 14.16 -17.96 16.21
N THR A 838 14.36 -16.63 16.27
CA THR A 838 15.67 -16.00 16.46
C THR A 838 16.31 -16.25 17.84
N ASN A 839 15.52 -16.42 18.90
CA ASN A 839 16.07 -16.76 20.21
C ASN A 839 16.58 -18.21 20.24
N THR A 840 15.86 -19.15 19.61
CA THR A 840 16.28 -20.56 19.50
C THR A 840 17.59 -20.76 18.75
N SER A 841 17.85 -19.99 17.68
CA SER A 841 19.09 -20.09 16.91
C SER A 841 20.31 -19.56 17.68
N THR A 842 20.14 -18.45 18.41
CA THR A 842 21.22 -17.80 19.17
C THR A 842 21.65 -18.63 20.38
N ASP A 843 20.72 -19.39 20.97
CA ASP A 843 21.01 -20.29 22.09
C ASP A 843 21.72 -21.57 21.64
N ARG A 844 21.38 -22.12 20.46
CA ARG A 844 22.12 -23.28 19.89
C ARG A 844 23.58 -22.92 19.66
N THR A 845 23.87 -21.74 19.11
CA THR A 845 25.27 -21.32 18.88
C THR A 845 26.05 -21.08 20.18
N LYS A 846 25.37 -20.81 21.31
CA LYS A 846 26.01 -20.65 22.63
C LYS A 846 26.14 -21.96 23.43
N SER A 847 25.36 -23.00 23.13
CA SER A 847 25.50 -24.31 23.76
C SER A 847 26.55 -25.19 23.08
N PHE A 848 26.99 -24.81 21.88
CA PHE A 848 28.07 -25.46 21.13
C PHE A 848 29.43 -24.73 21.27
N SER A 849 29.48 -23.66 22.06
CA SER A 849 30.69 -22.95 22.50
C SER A 849 30.85 -23.15 24.01
#